data_AF-A0A352VV52-F1
#
_entry.id   AF-A0A352VV52-F1
#
_cell.length_a   1.000
_cell.length_b   1.000
_cell.length_c   1.000
_cell.angle_alpha   90.00
_cell.angle_beta   90.00
_cell.angle_gamma   90.00
#
_symmetry.space_group_name_H-M   'P 1'
#
loop_
_entity.id
_entity.type
_entity.pdbx_description
1 polymer ?
#
loop_
_entity_poly.entity_id
_entity_poly.type
_entity_poly.pdbx_seq_one_letter_code
_entity_poly.pdbx_strand_id
1 'polypeptide(L)'
;MAEVKLYAFNLGDFIMDSVILYAGKNKYKFEKIEEMKNSQPLQKNIDIPAQVYVFKINKINISYLKLDIKKKIESKKLLIGEIEVIGKQHNADNAAGKQNSGDVNLALNKKITVSSTYSEYSGSSLVDGGKFDGKNSRWISESGDYAPFFELDFGKKTAINKICIFFYGLGYHGQNFDILIWDNDGWKIIKSIKGNKEINFEYTIRTIETEKIKYIQHSGYNDNMARIYECEAYNIKNIDFIAEAIGGANDNIADYGEILYCDIDIPAAEKTSIEMLMTVAPLSYPDKKHFTSNDIFTVGSNFRINFPAPKLSGIYRYCLELKKTGSDMKKRFDRTVFMVAPALKDNVYTSPFGVHWKTVNASSYKKLGVSWVRSHDTRQYYWYGIEGDNGSSDWSTVQKELNNTESAGLSQLVVLEGAPGRFTTASPGEKSEYGYGYESYYPVSDISSWLKNYLIPITQLSKNFRYRSYEIWNEVWSYYRWRGLYGTPAEYMNFLNVSYIEIKKIDPDACVVTTDVKAIHDLNDGISYRHFANDLFDLGYLRYSDAAVYHAYGEPKFNYIENIKKKMWGYARDMQIWNTETGRLIKPDKIAEWLSLARMYGVDKIYVYNEEDEVYNFCDFFDENGATADLAFFSTYIKSLGEALYIGYLSEDDNNQYLFVNKDKAVVVCVVKTGEGDHSLSIKPDIKRSSELIETFGNKIPFNGYAMLKPDRPFFVMNPSEEYVCKCISAEFQRRMQLGFKQSIAFTEDIPVFKAPMKIDDFKETILSFEKKLIDRRITGKSADDFLYDSALFLDIIKNYKMLLARRGEYTPRKNNLAFIKNSIQKIKTDIKSKTGQRGSLLNTERLLSRAEKYILQIPLYLLDKDELAAQVILEYAAIDLETSKVYMNTEKSVEIYKPKIFFRTMKQNLRSEIFNFVPGTDQEGIVSIGNPFFEKIEGRITITGTSGIDYSPKSFDYNVDPLSRSLYKIMVKTAPTLKIGENIKIIFSDDSKKIESKTYNCIIIDKMPKAPIPNKNNVEDGVLPGN
;
A
#
# COMPACT_ATOMS: atom_id res chain seq x y z
N MET A 1 -17.87 -5.71 32.07
CA MET A 1 -17.46 -6.83 32.95
C MET A 1 -16.81 -7.88 32.06
N ALA A 2 -15.71 -8.49 32.50
CA ALA A 2 -15.00 -9.52 31.72
C ALA A 2 -14.95 -10.82 32.52
N GLU A 3 -15.28 -11.94 31.89
CA GLU A 3 -15.02 -13.27 32.44
C GLU A 3 -13.54 -13.62 32.15
N VAL A 4 -12.74 -13.80 33.20
CA VAL A 4 -11.32 -14.17 33.08
C VAL A 4 -11.16 -15.63 33.50
N LYS A 5 -10.70 -16.48 32.58
CA LYS A 5 -10.38 -17.88 32.85
C LYS A 5 -8.85 -18.07 32.84
N LEU A 6 -8.33 -18.62 33.94
CA LEU A 6 -6.92 -18.96 34.09
C LEU A 6 -6.74 -20.46 33.92
N TYR A 7 -5.90 -20.87 32.98
CA TYR A 7 -5.55 -22.27 32.75
C TYR A 7 -4.09 -22.50 33.13
N ALA A 8 -3.86 -23.39 34.10
CA ALA A 8 -2.54 -23.89 34.48
C ALA A 8 -2.49 -25.40 34.18
N PHE A 9 -1.48 -25.85 33.44
CA PHE A 9 -1.27 -27.27 33.13
C PHE A 9 0.03 -27.74 33.79
N ASN A 10 -0.01 -28.88 34.46
CA ASN A 10 1.14 -29.46 35.15
C ASN A 10 1.69 -30.67 34.37
N LEU A 11 3.00 -30.72 34.16
CA LEU A 11 3.72 -31.89 33.59
C LEU A 11 4.60 -32.58 34.65
N GLY A 12 4.36 -32.35 35.95
CA GLY A 12 5.04 -33.03 37.05
C GLY A 12 4.37 -32.80 38.42
N ASP A 13 4.93 -33.37 39.49
CA ASP A 13 4.41 -33.25 40.86
C ASP A 13 4.87 -31.93 41.51
N PHE A 14 4.07 -30.86 41.39
CA PHE A 14 4.32 -29.59 42.08
C PHE A 14 3.03 -28.95 42.62
N ILE A 15 3.16 -28.28 43.78
CA ILE A 15 2.09 -27.58 44.51
C ILE A 15 2.20 -26.07 44.23
N MET A 16 1.08 -25.43 43.85
CA MET A 16 1.02 -23.97 43.62
C MET A 16 0.36 -23.29 44.85
N ASP A 17 1.13 -22.48 45.59
CA ASP A 17 0.69 -21.92 46.87
C ASP A 17 -0.32 -20.75 46.77
N SER A 18 -0.11 -19.79 45.86
CA SER A 18 -1.07 -18.69 45.64
C SER A 18 -0.92 -17.96 44.30
N VAL A 19 -2.02 -17.34 43.83
CA VAL A 19 -2.05 -16.39 42.71
C VAL A 19 -2.55 -15.04 43.22
N ILE A 20 -1.96 -13.92 42.76
CA ILE A 20 -2.35 -12.57 43.16
C ILE A 20 -2.70 -11.74 41.94
N LEU A 21 -3.88 -11.12 41.95
CA LEU A 21 -4.39 -10.29 40.85
C LEU A 21 -4.56 -8.84 41.33
N TYR A 22 -4.10 -7.89 40.54
CA TYR A 22 -4.22 -6.46 40.83
C TYR A 22 -5.20 -5.81 39.85
N ALA A 23 -6.22 -5.14 40.38
CA ALA A 23 -7.17 -4.32 39.62
C ALA A 23 -7.14 -2.90 40.20
N GLY A 24 -6.42 -1.99 39.52
CA GLY A 24 -6.10 -0.68 40.09
C GLY A 24 -5.31 -0.79 41.40
N LYS A 25 -5.79 -0.17 42.49
CA LYS A 25 -5.16 -0.23 43.83
C LYS A 25 -5.56 -1.47 44.65
N ASN A 26 -6.50 -2.28 44.15
CA ASN A 26 -7.04 -3.42 44.89
C ASN A 26 -6.24 -4.70 44.60
N LYS A 27 -5.97 -5.47 45.65
CA LYS A 27 -5.22 -6.73 45.62
C LYS A 27 -6.15 -7.90 45.94
N TYR A 28 -6.19 -8.89 45.07
CA TYR A 28 -6.95 -10.13 45.26
C TYR A 28 -5.99 -11.30 45.34
N LYS A 29 -5.96 -12.00 46.49
CA LYS A 29 -5.07 -13.15 46.74
C LYS A 29 -5.90 -14.44 46.76
N PHE A 30 -5.43 -15.45 46.03
CA PHE A 30 -6.03 -16.78 45.98
C PHE A 30 -5.03 -17.76 46.61
N GLU A 31 -5.38 -18.43 47.70
CA GLU A 31 -4.50 -19.37 48.43
C GLU A 31 -5.00 -20.81 48.32
N LYS A 32 -4.06 -21.78 48.39
CA LYS A 32 -4.28 -23.25 48.39
C LYS A 32 -5.11 -23.77 47.21
N ILE A 33 -4.44 -24.01 46.09
CA ILE A 33 -4.98 -24.83 45.00
C ILE A 33 -4.48 -26.27 45.24
N GLU A 34 -5.34 -27.15 45.75
CA GLU A 34 -4.99 -28.54 46.11
C GLU A 34 -4.48 -29.36 44.91
N GLU A 35 -3.65 -30.37 45.20
CA GLU A 35 -2.94 -31.25 44.26
C GLU A 35 -3.75 -31.62 43.00
N MET A 36 -3.33 -31.12 41.84
CA MET A 36 -3.89 -31.53 40.56
C MET A 36 -3.26 -32.85 40.10
N LYS A 37 -3.93 -33.97 40.39
CA LYS A 37 -3.69 -35.23 39.66
C LYS A 37 -4.60 -35.28 38.43
N ASN A 38 -4.00 -35.37 37.26
CA ASN A 38 -4.61 -35.47 35.92
C ASN A 38 -5.33 -34.21 35.41
N SER A 39 -4.71 -33.53 34.44
CA SER A 39 -5.27 -32.83 33.27
C SER A 39 -6.73 -32.30 33.29
N GLN A 40 -7.19 -31.73 34.40
CA GLN A 40 -8.44 -30.97 34.45
C GLN A 40 -8.18 -29.48 34.68
N PRO A 41 -8.83 -28.58 33.90
CA PRO A 41 -8.66 -27.14 34.06
C PRO A 41 -9.39 -26.62 35.30
N LEU A 42 -8.74 -25.74 36.07
CA LEU A 42 -9.40 -24.99 37.14
C LEU A 42 -10.35 -23.95 36.50
N GLN A 43 -11.65 -24.07 36.70
CA GLN A 43 -12.63 -23.12 36.19
C GLN A 43 -13.22 -22.32 37.34
N LYS A 44 -12.86 -21.03 37.45
CA LYS A 44 -13.43 -20.11 38.44
C LYS A 44 -13.86 -18.83 37.75
N ASN A 45 -15.17 -18.57 37.76
CA ASN A 45 -15.74 -17.36 37.17
C ASN A 45 -15.66 -16.23 38.19
N ILE A 46 -15.17 -15.06 37.78
CA ILE A 46 -15.05 -13.89 38.64
C ILE A 46 -15.54 -12.66 37.87
N ASP A 47 -16.45 -11.91 38.47
CA ASP A 47 -16.91 -10.62 37.96
C ASP A 47 -15.99 -9.51 38.46
N ILE A 48 -15.32 -8.81 37.54
CA ILE A 48 -14.41 -7.71 37.88
C ILE A 48 -14.76 -6.46 37.05
N PRO A 49 -14.83 -5.25 37.66
CA PRO A 49 -15.04 -3.99 36.94
C PRO A 49 -13.87 -3.67 35.98
N ALA A 50 -14.19 -3.01 34.86
CA ALA A 50 -13.26 -2.78 33.76
C ALA A 50 -12.37 -1.54 33.97
N GLN A 51 -11.18 -1.70 34.56
CA GLN A 51 -10.05 -0.76 34.43
C GLN A 51 -8.70 -1.50 34.55
N VAL A 52 -7.76 -1.12 33.68
CA VAL A 52 -6.32 -1.50 33.54
C VAL A 52 -5.81 -2.61 34.48
N TYR A 53 -5.38 -3.73 33.90
CA TYR A 53 -4.91 -4.91 34.63
C TYR A 53 -3.39 -5.02 34.58
N VAL A 54 -2.76 -5.24 35.74
CA VAL A 54 -1.34 -5.59 35.86
C VAL A 54 -1.26 -6.95 36.52
N PHE A 55 -0.67 -7.94 35.83
CA PHE A 55 -0.47 -9.28 36.37
C PHE A 55 0.89 -9.32 37.09
N LYS A 56 0.90 -9.70 38.37
CA LYS A 56 2.15 -9.98 39.09
C LYS A 56 2.08 -11.35 39.71
N ILE A 57 2.77 -12.30 39.08
CA ILE A 57 2.92 -13.66 39.57
C ILE A 57 4.19 -13.71 40.43
N ASN A 58 4.06 -14.04 41.71
CA ASN A 58 5.23 -14.21 42.59
C ASN A 58 5.58 -15.70 42.67
N LYS A 59 6.79 -16.05 42.21
CA LYS A 59 7.44 -17.39 42.30
C LYS A 59 6.61 -18.55 41.73
N ILE A 60 6.80 -18.85 40.44
CA ILE A 60 6.33 -20.11 39.84
C ILE A 60 7.36 -20.60 38.80
N ASN A 61 7.66 -21.90 38.80
CA ASN A 61 8.31 -22.62 37.70
C ASN A 61 7.21 -23.43 36.97
N ILE A 62 6.72 -22.95 35.83
CA ILE A 62 5.72 -23.62 35.00
C ILE A 62 6.12 -23.55 33.53
N SER A 63 5.85 -24.61 32.76
CA SER A 63 6.19 -24.69 31.34
C SER A 63 5.22 -23.95 30.42
N TYR A 64 3.98 -23.67 30.86
CA TYR A 64 2.97 -22.98 30.06
C TYR A 64 1.85 -22.36 30.92
N LEU A 65 1.41 -21.14 30.59
CA LEU A 65 0.26 -20.46 31.19
C LEU A 65 -0.62 -19.90 30.07
N LYS A 66 -1.93 -20.20 30.08
CA LYS A 66 -2.90 -19.60 29.14
C LYS A 66 -3.95 -18.80 29.90
N LEU A 67 -4.16 -17.56 29.46
CA LEU A 67 -5.21 -16.67 29.95
C LEU A 67 -6.25 -16.52 28.84
N ASP A 68 -7.52 -16.82 29.13
CA ASP A 68 -8.61 -16.75 28.15
C ASP A 68 -9.65 -15.74 28.64
N ILE A 69 -9.88 -14.67 27.87
CA ILE A 69 -10.79 -13.58 28.21
C ILE A 69 -11.94 -13.59 27.20
N LYS A 70 -13.14 -14.00 27.63
CA LYS A 70 -14.33 -13.98 26.76
C LYS A 70 -15.01 -12.62 26.84
N LYS A 71 -15.09 -11.93 25.70
CA LYS A 71 -15.46 -10.51 25.58
C LYS A 71 -16.98 -10.26 25.58
N LYS A 72 -17.39 -9.23 26.31
CA LYS A 72 -18.31 -8.19 25.78
C LYS A 72 -17.83 -6.83 26.27
N ILE A 73 -17.04 -6.13 25.44
CA ILE A 73 -16.71 -4.71 25.64
C ILE A 73 -16.74 -4.04 24.28
N GLU A 74 -17.82 -3.30 24.03
CA GLU A 74 -17.86 -2.21 23.09
C GLU A 74 -17.00 -1.06 23.66
N SER A 75 -16.13 -0.51 22.80
CA SER A 75 -15.54 0.84 22.91
C SER A 75 -14.34 1.19 23.80
N LYS A 76 -13.57 0.29 24.44
CA LYS A 76 -12.25 0.69 25.04
C LYS A 76 -11.15 -0.37 24.89
N LYS A 77 -9.94 0.07 24.47
CA LYS A 77 -8.71 -0.74 24.29
C LYS A 77 -8.26 -1.34 25.64
N LEU A 78 -7.89 -2.63 25.62
CA LEU A 78 -7.23 -3.31 26.73
C LEU A 78 -5.70 -3.18 26.51
N LEU A 79 -4.97 -2.58 27.46
CA LEU A 79 -3.51 -2.56 27.47
C LEU A 79 -3.03 -3.66 28.43
N ILE A 80 -2.28 -4.63 27.92
CA ILE A 80 -1.54 -5.63 28.71
C ILE A 80 -0.11 -5.12 28.80
N GLY A 81 0.31 -4.68 29.98
CA GLY A 81 1.53 -3.87 30.16
C GLY A 81 2.85 -4.63 30.12
N GLU A 82 2.92 -5.87 30.62
CA GLU A 82 4.14 -6.69 30.62
C GLU A 82 3.84 -8.06 31.26
N ILE A 83 4.47 -9.13 30.77
CA ILE A 83 4.62 -10.39 31.51
C ILE A 83 6.12 -10.62 31.66
N GLU A 84 6.65 -10.42 32.86
CA GLU A 84 8.06 -10.65 33.17
C GLU A 84 8.20 -11.92 34.03
N VAL A 85 9.00 -12.89 33.57
CA VAL A 85 9.33 -14.12 34.31
C VAL A 85 10.79 -14.03 34.74
N ILE A 86 11.03 -13.64 35.98
CA ILE A 86 12.39 -13.61 36.56
C ILE A 86 12.57 -14.81 37.50
N GLY A 87 13.41 -15.76 37.11
CA GLY A 87 13.91 -16.81 38.00
C GLY A 87 15.23 -16.38 38.65
N LYS A 88 15.27 -16.30 39.99
CA LYS A 88 16.54 -16.32 40.73
C LYS A 88 16.79 -17.73 41.25
N GLN A 89 17.92 -18.31 40.85
CA GLN A 89 18.44 -19.57 41.39
C GLN A 89 18.73 -19.40 42.89
N HIS A 90 18.25 -20.31 43.74
CA HIS A 90 18.73 -20.43 45.12
C HIS A 90 19.03 -21.89 45.46
N ASN A 91 20.25 -22.06 45.96
CA ASN A 91 20.98 -23.28 46.29
C ASN A 91 20.15 -24.39 46.95
N ALA A 92 20.27 -25.59 46.40
CA ALA A 92 20.06 -26.84 47.12
C ALA A 92 21.39 -27.60 47.09
N ASP A 93 22.11 -27.58 48.21
CA ASP A 93 23.20 -28.51 48.44
C ASP A 93 22.64 -29.90 48.80
N ASN A 94 23.16 -30.89 48.08
CA ASN A 94 23.35 -32.30 48.46
C ASN A 94 22.12 -33.21 48.65
N ALA A 95 21.70 -33.85 47.55
CA ALA A 95 21.70 -35.31 47.43
C ALA A 95 21.45 -35.76 45.96
N ALA A 96 22.54 -35.96 45.22
CA ALA A 96 22.69 -36.86 44.08
C ALA A 96 21.52 -36.98 43.06
N GLY A 97 21.14 -35.87 42.43
CA GLY A 97 20.44 -35.88 41.15
C GLY A 97 21.45 -35.80 40.01
N LYS A 98 21.48 -36.80 39.12
CA LYS A 98 22.31 -36.80 37.91
C LYS A 98 22.00 -35.55 37.08
N GLN A 99 22.94 -34.60 37.05
CA GLN A 99 23.07 -33.67 35.92
C GLN A 99 23.19 -34.52 34.64
N ASN A 100 22.42 -34.19 33.61
CA ASN A 100 22.88 -34.47 32.25
C ASN A 100 24.13 -33.61 32.00
N SER A 101 25.28 -34.15 32.37
CA SER A 101 26.61 -33.68 32.02
C SER A 101 26.79 -33.87 30.52
N GLY A 102 26.60 -32.81 29.73
CA GLY A 102 26.56 -32.92 28.26
C GLY A 102 27.29 -31.80 27.52
N ASP A 103 26.71 -30.60 27.51
CA ASP A 103 27.02 -29.61 26.48
C ASP A 103 27.53 -28.29 27.09
N VAL A 104 28.85 -28.07 26.99
CA VAL A 104 29.55 -26.88 27.50
C VAL A 104 29.46 -25.74 26.48
N ASN A 105 29.13 -24.51 26.90
CA ASN A 105 29.25 -23.33 26.03
C ASN A 105 30.73 -23.09 25.68
N LEU A 106 31.09 -23.37 24.43
CA LEU A 106 32.44 -23.27 23.88
C LEU A 106 32.86 -21.82 23.58
N ALA A 107 31.89 -20.91 23.50
CA ALA A 107 32.11 -19.48 23.32
C ALA A 107 32.51 -18.77 24.64
N LEU A 108 32.23 -19.39 25.78
CA LEU A 108 32.47 -18.79 27.09
C LEU A 108 33.94 -18.39 27.29
N ASN A 109 34.16 -17.13 27.67
CA ASN A 109 35.48 -16.51 27.86
C ASN A 109 36.42 -16.59 26.64
N LYS A 110 35.86 -16.69 25.42
CA LYS A 110 36.64 -16.67 24.19
C LYS A 110 36.98 -15.25 23.75
N LYS A 111 37.97 -15.15 22.87
CA LYS A 111 38.36 -13.86 22.31
C LYS A 111 37.26 -13.40 21.35
N ILE A 112 36.80 -12.17 21.53
CA ILE A 112 35.77 -11.56 20.70
C ILE A 112 36.33 -10.27 20.10
N THR A 113 36.06 -10.04 18.82
CA THR A 113 36.35 -8.77 18.12
C THR A 113 35.03 -8.22 17.62
N VAL A 114 34.73 -6.95 17.89
CA VAL A 114 33.48 -6.32 17.45
C VAL A 114 33.78 -5.18 16.49
N SER A 115 32.84 -4.85 15.62
CA SER A 115 32.95 -3.73 14.68
C SER A 115 33.15 -2.39 15.38
N SER A 116 32.53 -2.22 16.54
CA SER A 116 32.44 -0.98 17.31
C SER A 116 31.80 -1.25 18.67
N THR A 117 31.98 -0.35 19.63
CA THR A 117 31.36 -0.44 20.96
C THR A 117 30.76 0.91 21.33
N TYR A 118 29.47 0.94 21.62
CA TYR A 118 28.81 2.13 22.16
C TYR A 118 29.03 2.19 23.67
N SER A 119 29.75 3.21 24.15
CA SER A 119 29.93 3.50 25.58
C SER A 119 30.46 2.30 26.38
N GLU A 120 29.85 1.96 27.53
CA GLU A 120 30.27 0.87 28.42
C GLU A 120 29.87 -0.55 27.94
N TYR A 121 29.12 -0.67 26.84
CA TYR A 121 28.52 -1.92 26.36
C TYR A 121 29.49 -2.73 25.50
N SER A 122 30.55 -3.22 26.14
CA SER A 122 31.68 -3.92 25.52
C SER A 122 31.30 -5.23 24.83
N GLY A 123 32.03 -5.55 23.75
CA GLY A 123 31.96 -6.85 23.08
C GLY A 123 32.24 -8.05 24.00
N SER A 124 32.96 -7.86 25.10
CA SER A 124 33.22 -8.91 26.10
C SER A 124 31.96 -9.53 26.69
N SER A 125 30.84 -8.79 26.69
CA SER A 125 29.56 -9.32 27.15
C SER A 125 28.98 -10.40 26.26
N LEU A 126 29.41 -10.51 25.00
CA LEU A 126 28.95 -11.56 24.09
C LEU A 126 29.38 -12.98 24.49
N VAL A 127 30.28 -13.13 25.44
CA VAL A 127 30.95 -14.39 25.77
C VAL A 127 31.14 -14.54 27.29
N ASP A 128 30.38 -13.80 28.09
CA ASP A 128 30.51 -13.79 29.55
C ASP A 128 29.55 -14.77 30.24
N GLY A 129 28.63 -15.37 29.49
CA GLY A 129 27.61 -16.30 29.97
C GLY A 129 26.38 -15.62 30.57
N GLY A 130 26.32 -14.28 30.53
CA GLY A 130 25.29 -13.44 31.11
C GLY A 130 24.04 -13.35 30.25
N LYS A 131 23.18 -14.37 30.32
CA LYS A 131 21.88 -14.37 29.62
C LYS A 131 20.91 -13.44 30.35
N PHE A 132 20.62 -12.28 29.75
CA PHE A 132 19.64 -11.32 30.27
C PHE A 132 19.98 -10.71 31.65
N ASP A 133 21.26 -10.70 32.05
CA ASP A 133 21.72 -10.26 33.39
C ASP A 133 21.75 -8.72 33.58
N GLY A 134 20.70 -8.03 33.10
CA GLY A 134 20.49 -6.60 33.27
C GLY A 134 21.06 -5.73 32.13
N LYS A 135 20.80 -4.42 32.17
CA LYS A 135 21.10 -3.49 31.05
C LYS A 135 22.56 -3.48 30.63
N ASN A 136 23.50 -3.75 31.53
CA ASN A 136 24.95 -3.63 31.31
C ASN A 136 25.63 -4.93 30.84
N SER A 137 24.88 -6.03 30.69
CA SER A 137 25.42 -7.34 30.30
C SER A 137 25.32 -7.59 28.79
N ARG A 138 25.44 -6.56 27.95
CA ARG A 138 25.25 -6.66 26.50
C ARG A 138 26.31 -5.89 25.75
N TRP A 139 26.63 -6.38 24.56
CA TRP A 139 27.30 -5.60 23.55
C TRP A 139 26.30 -4.71 22.82
N ILE A 140 26.67 -3.44 22.63
CA ILE A 140 25.97 -2.51 21.75
C ILE A 140 26.99 -1.95 20.75
N SER A 141 26.70 -2.03 19.46
CA SER A 141 27.52 -1.38 18.43
C SER A 141 27.27 0.13 18.41
N GLU A 142 28.20 0.93 17.89
CA GLU A 142 27.88 2.31 17.53
C GLU A 142 26.88 2.35 16.36
N SER A 143 26.18 3.48 16.20
CA SER A 143 25.32 3.76 15.06
C SER A 143 26.17 4.25 13.87
N GLY A 144 25.95 3.72 12.67
CA GLY A 144 26.63 4.19 11.45
C GLY A 144 26.24 3.42 10.18
N ASP A 145 26.84 3.82 9.05
CA ASP A 145 26.59 3.28 7.71
C ASP A 145 27.37 1.98 7.41
N TYR A 146 27.64 1.18 8.43
CA TYR A 146 28.28 -0.12 8.31
C TYR A 146 27.41 -1.19 8.96
N ALA A 147 27.53 -2.42 8.47
CA ALA A 147 26.87 -3.57 9.09
C ALA A 147 27.59 -3.94 10.40
N PRO A 148 26.95 -3.81 11.58
CA PRO A 148 27.57 -4.20 12.84
C PRO A 148 27.91 -5.69 12.83
N PHE A 149 29.09 -6.03 13.36
CA PHE A 149 29.54 -7.42 13.40
C PHE A 149 30.27 -7.76 14.69
N PHE A 150 30.29 -9.06 15.02
CA PHE A 150 31.25 -9.62 15.95
C PHE A 150 31.93 -10.84 15.33
N GLU A 151 33.18 -11.08 15.72
CA GLU A 151 34.00 -12.24 15.39
C GLU A 151 34.43 -12.91 16.68
N LEU A 152 33.97 -14.14 16.88
CA LEU A 152 34.36 -15.00 17.97
C LEU A 152 35.50 -15.92 17.53
N ASP A 153 36.58 -15.95 18.30
CA ASP A 153 37.76 -16.76 18.05
C ASP A 153 37.94 -17.80 19.17
N PHE A 154 37.82 -19.07 18.80
CA PHE A 154 37.95 -20.18 19.74
C PHE A 154 39.40 -20.42 20.19
N GLY A 155 40.38 -19.86 19.47
CA GLY A 155 41.83 -20.02 19.64
C GLY A 155 42.40 -21.31 19.03
N LYS A 156 41.53 -22.24 18.60
CA LYS A 156 41.87 -23.50 17.93
C LYS A 156 40.67 -24.00 17.15
N LYS A 157 40.90 -24.91 16.19
CA LYS A 157 39.81 -25.65 15.55
C LYS A 157 38.96 -26.33 16.62
N THR A 158 37.68 -25.98 16.61
CA THR A 158 36.70 -26.39 17.59
C THR A 158 35.50 -26.95 16.84
N ALA A 159 35.15 -28.19 17.15
CA ALA A 159 33.91 -28.79 16.66
C ALA A 159 32.72 -28.07 17.31
N ILE A 160 31.80 -27.56 16.50
CA ILE A 160 30.56 -26.93 16.93
C ILE A 160 29.40 -27.42 16.07
N ASN A 161 28.20 -27.42 16.63
CA ASN A 161 26.99 -27.86 15.95
C ASN A 161 25.70 -27.15 16.41
N LYS A 162 25.79 -26.23 17.37
CA LYS A 162 24.74 -25.26 17.69
C LYS A 162 25.34 -23.89 17.98
N ILE A 163 24.71 -22.85 17.46
CA ILE A 163 25.01 -21.44 17.74
C ILE A 163 23.76 -20.80 18.31
N CYS A 164 23.89 -20.05 19.40
CA CYS A 164 22.80 -19.26 19.98
C CYS A 164 23.19 -17.78 20.02
N ILE A 165 22.25 -16.90 19.68
CA ILE A 165 22.41 -15.45 19.80
C ILE A 165 21.24 -14.92 20.61
N PHE A 166 21.55 -14.25 21.72
CA PHE A 166 20.57 -13.67 22.63
C PHE A 166 20.51 -12.17 22.40
N PHE A 167 19.45 -11.71 21.75
CA PHE A 167 19.25 -10.29 21.44
C PHE A 167 18.64 -9.53 22.61
N TYR A 168 18.78 -8.20 22.58
CA TYR A 168 18.02 -7.34 23.46
C TYR A 168 16.51 -7.40 23.15
N GLY A 169 15.68 -7.50 24.20
CA GLY A 169 14.22 -7.47 24.10
C GLY A 169 13.65 -6.12 23.65
N LEU A 170 12.30 -5.97 23.68
CA LEU A 170 11.57 -4.75 23.28
C LEU A 170 11.70 -4.36 21.79
N GLY A 171 11.85 -5.34 20.89
CA GLY A 171 11.89 -5.12 19.44
C GLY A 171 13.26 -4.80 18.86
N TYR A 172 14.34 -4.90 19.65
CA TYR A 172 15.71 -4.57 19.25
C TYR A 172 16.55 -5.78 18.78
N HIS A 173 15.91 -6.84 18.29
CA HIS A 173 16.58 -8.00 17.72
C HIS A 173 17.10 -7.72 16.31
N GLY A 174 18.14 -8.44 15.90
CA GLY A 174 18.56 -8.46 14.49
C GLY A 174 17.45 -9.05 13.64
N GLN A 175 16.99 -8.32 12.61
CA GLN A 175 15.92 -8.76 11.71
C GLN A 175 16.50 -9.50 10.50
N ASN A 176 17.55 -8.95 9.90
CA ASN A 176 18.30 -9.59 8.82
C ASN A 176 19.78 -9.67 9.22
N PHE A 177 20.37 -10.86 9.17
CA PHE A 177 21.77 -11.06 9.55
C PHE A 177 22.35 -12.34 8.96
N ASP A 178 23.68 -12.38 8.85
CA ASP A 178 24.44 -13.56 8.43
C ASP A 178 25.23 -14.14 9.60
N ILE A 179 25.36 -15.46 9.58
CA ILE A 179 26.30 -16.22 10.40
C ILE A 179 27.33 -16.86 9.48
N LEU A 180 28.60 -16.63 9.77
CA LEU A 180 29.74 -17.10 9.02
C LEU A 180 30.69 -17.91 9.90
N ILE A 181 31.45 -18.79 9.27
CA ILE A 181 32.54 -19.54 9.91
C ILE A 181 33.84 -19.33 9.15
N TRP A 182 34.96 -19.55 9.82
CA TRP A 182 36.27 -19.56 9.18
C TRP A 182 36.65 -20.96 8.71
N ASP A 183 36.83 -21.16 7.41
CA ASP A 183 37.20 -22.45 6.81
C ASP A 183 38.54 -22.34 6.08
N ASN A 184 39.63 -22.34 6.86
CA ASN A 184 41.06 -22.34 6.47
C ASN A 184 41.53 -21.18 5.56
N ASP A 185 40.78 -20.88 4.49
CA ASP A 185 41.09 -19.93 3.42
C ASP A 185 40.19 -18.69 3.42
N GLY A 186 39.17 -18.62 4.30
CA GLY A 186 38.31 -17.44 4.41
C GLY A 186 36.98 -17.64 5.16
N TRP A 187 36.20 -16.56 5.24
CA TRP A 187 34.85 -16.55 5.80
C TRP A 187 33.84 -17.19 4.84
N LYS A 188 33.07 -18.17 5.32
CA LYS A 188 31.95 -18.78 4.60
C LYS A 188 30.63 -18.55 5.33
N ILE A 189 29.63 -18.04 4.62
CA ILE A 189 28.26 -17.88 5.16
C ILE A 189 27.65 -19.28 5.33
N ILE A 190 27.25 -19.60 6.56
CA ILE A 190 26.56 -20.85 6.89
C ILE A 190 25.06 -20.65 7.12
N LYS A 191 24.62 -19.40 7.33
CA LYS A 191 23.20 -19.04 7.35
C LYS A 191 23.01 -17.56 7.08
N SER A 192 22.01 -17.25 6.26
CA SER A 192 21.42 -15.91 6.13
C SER A 192 20.01 -15.95 6.68
N ILE A 193 19.70 -15.01 7.57
CA ILE A 193 18.41 -14.86 8.21
C ILE A 193 17.74 -13.60 7.68
N LYS A 194 16.44 -13.68 7.39
CA LYS A 194 15.60 -12.56 6.97
C LYS A 194 14.31 -12.50 7.78
N GLY A 195 13.92 -11.31 8.23
CA GLY A 195 12.68 -11.07 8.96
C GLY A 195 12.59 -11.79 10.31
N ASN A 196 13.71 -12.01 10.99
CA ASN A 196 13.72 -12.62 12.31
C ASN A 196 12.89 -11.81 13.30
N LYS A 197 12.07 -12.51 14.10
CA LYS A 197 11.28 -11.96 15.22
C LYS A 197 11.72 -12.51 16.57
N GLU A 198 12.64 -13.48 16.58
CA GLU A 198 13.08 -14.16 17.79
C GLU A 198 14.14 -13.33 18.51
N ILE A 199 13.94 -13.12 19.82
CA ILE A 199 14.96 -12.56 20.70
C ILE A 199 16.02 -13.59 21.09
N ASN A 200 15.68 -14.89 20.98
CA ASN A 200 16.55 -16.02 21.28
C ASN A 200 16.72 -16.82 20.01
N PHE A 201 17.72 -16.45 19.21
CA PHE A 201 17.98 -17.13 17.97
C PHE A 201 18.84 -18.38 18.24
N GLU A 202 18.34 -19.54 17.84
CA GLU A 202 19.09 -20.79 17.90
C GLU A 202 19.26 -21.36 16.49
N TYR A 203 20.49 -21.75 16.16
CA TYR A 203 20.80 -22.37 14.89
C TYR A 203 21.64 -23.63 15.09
N THR A 204 21.04 -24.77 14.74
CA THR A 204 21.71 -26.07 14.76
C THR A 204 22.22 -26.40 13.37
N ILE A 205 23.47 -26.83 13.29
CA ILE A 205 24.19 -27.18 12.06
C ILE A 205 24.83 -28.56 12.22
N ARG A 206 25.24 -29.17 11.10
CA ARG A 206 26.15 -30.32 11.18
C ARG A 206 27.38 -29.95 11.99
N THR A 207 27.95 -30.93 12.68
CA THR A 207 29.22 -30.71 13.36
C THR A 207 30.27 -30.27 12.35
N ILE A 208 30.72 -29.04 12.52
CA ILE A 208 31.78 -28.42 11.72
C ILE A 208 32.94 -28.12 12.64
N GLU A 209 34.17 -28.29 12.14
CA GLU A 209 35.35 -27.76 12.81
C GLU A 209 35.66 -26.38 12.26
N THR A 210 35.63 -25.37 13.14
CA THR A 210 35.98 -23.99 12.78
C THR A 210 36.86 -23.38 13.86
N GLU A 211 37.69 -22.41 13.48
CA GLU A 211 38.45 -21.60 14.42
C GLU A 211 37.67 -20.38 14.88
N LYS A 212 36.75 -19.87 14.03
CA LYS A 212 36.02 -18.63 14.28
C LYS A 212 34.57 -18.67 13.81
N ILE A 213 33.73 -17.89 14.47
CA ILE A 213 32.36 -17.56 14.06
C ILE A 213 32.29 -16.06 13.84
N LYS A 214 31.54 -15.62 12.84
CA LYS A 214 31.21 -14.21 12.65
C LYS A 214 29.72 -14.01 12.48
N TYR A 215 29.20 -12.97 13.11
CA TYR A 215 27.84 -12.47 12.92
C TYR A 215 27.90 -11.12 12.22
N ILE A 216 27.06 -10.88 11.21
CA ILE A 216 26.94 -9.59 10.52
C ILE A 216 25.47 -9.19 10.46
N GLN A 217 25.10 -8.05 11.05
CA GLN A 217 23.75 -7.53 11.00
C GLN A 217 23.55 -6.64 9.76
N HIS A 218 22.58 -7.02 8.92
CA HIS A 218 22.18 -6.25 7.74
C HIS A 218 20.99 -5.33 8.00
N SER A 219 20.10 -5.72 8.92
CA SER A 219 19.05 -4.83 9.43
C SER A 219 18.61 -5.24 10.84
N GLY A 220 18.18 -4.24 11.61
CA GLY A 220 17.66 -4.40 12.97
C GLY A 220 16.66 -3.29 13.28
N TYR A 221 16.69 -2.78 14.49
CA TYR A 221 15.94 -1.58 14.87
C TYR A 221 16.40 -0.35 14.05
N ASN A 222 15.56 0.69 13.97
CA ASN A 222 15.69 1.84 13.06
C ASN A 222 17.00 2.66 13.15
N ASP A 223 17.87 2.36 14.12
CA ASP A 223 19.16 3.02 14.33
C ASP A 223 20.36 2.21 13.82
N ASN A 224 20.12 1.06 13.18
CA ASN A 224 21.13 0.17 12.62
C ASN A 224 22.19 -0.34 13.63
N MET A 225 21.88 -0.29 14.94
CA MET A 225 22.79 -0.80 15.97
C MET A 225 22.49 -2.28 16.29
N ALA A 226 23.54 -3.07 16.53
CA ALA A 226 23.40 -4.41 17.09
C ALA A 226 23.33 -4.33 18.62
N ARG A 227 22.40 -5.08 19.21
CA ARG A 227 22.20 -5.16 20.67
C ARG A 227 22.05 -6.62 21.08
N ILE A 228 23.13 -7.19 21.58
CA ILE A 228 23.24 -8.63 21.82
C ILE A 228 23.78 -8.85 23.21
N TYR A 229 23.05 -9.63 24.01
CA TYR A 229 23.48 -10.10 25.31
C TYR A 229 24.64 -11.07 25.16
N GLU A 230 24.42 -12.21 24.51
CA GLU A 230 25.37 -13.33 24.51
C GLU A 230 25.37 -14.02 23.14
N CYS A 231 26.53 -14.52 22.73
CA CYS A 231 26.74 -15.47 21.65
C CYS A 231 27.29 -16.77 22.24
N GLU A 232 26.56 -17.86 22.07
CA GLU A 232 26.98 -19.18 22.54
C GLU A 232 27.24 -20.12 21.38
N ALA A 233 28.18 -21.04 21.58
CA ALA A 233 28.46 -22.11 20.64
C ALA A 233 28.58 -23.43 21.40
N TYR A 234 28.00 -24.50 20.87
CA TYR A 234 27.98 -25.80 21.53
C TYR A 234 28.38 -26.91 20.55
N ASN A 235 28.90 -28.00 21.10
CA ASN A 235 29.04 -29.29 20.44
C ASN A 235 28.17 -30.32 21.15
N ILE A 236 26.88 -30.26 20.83
CA ILE A 236 25.85 -31.10 21.42
C ILE A 236 26.03 -32.53 20.96
N LYS A 237 26.19 -33.46 21.90
CA LYS A 237 26.47 -34.87 21.57
C LYS A 237 25.29 -35.59 20.91
N ASN A 238 24.06 -35.09 21.10
CA ASN A 238 22.82 -35.70 20.62
C ASN A 238 22.00 -34.74 19.75
N ILE A 239 22.55 -34.23 18.63
CA ILE A 239 21.67 -33.58 17.65
C ILE A 239 20.89 -34.66 16.91
N ASP A 240 19.59 -34.72 17.19
CA ASP A 240 18.73 -35.74 16.62
C ASP A 240 18.45 -35.51 15.13
N PHE A 241 18.16 -34.27 14.68
CA PHE A 241 18.02 -33.87 13.26
C PHE A 241 17.84 -32.34 13.11
N ILE A 242 18.25 -31.81 11.96
CA ILE A 242 18.09 -30.43 11.45
C ILE A 242 17.11 -30.47 10.27
N ALA A 243 15.82 -30.29 10.53
CA ALA A 243 14.85 -30.10 9.45
C ALA A 243 14.71 -28.60 9.11
N GLU A 244 14.86 -28.25 7.83
CA GLU A 244 14.57 -26.93 7.27
C GLU A 244 13.07 -26.77 6.99
N ALA A 245 12.64 -25.54 6.70
CA ALA A 245 11.25 -25.23 6.40
C ALA A 245 10.73 -25.95 5.13
N ILE A 246 9.41 -25.90 4.93
CA ILE A 246 8.77 -26.41 3.70
C ILE A 246 9.21 -25.51 2.52
N GLY A 247 9.98 -26.08 1.59
CA GLY A 247 10.43 -25.48 0.33
C GLY A 247 9.51 -25.80 -0.85
N GLY A 248 9.73 -25.11 -1.97
CA GLY A 248 8.92 -25.23 -3.18
C GLY A 248 7.74 -24.25 -3.28
N ALA A 249 7.57 -23.34 -2.31
CA ALA A 249 6.63 -22.24 -2.38
C ALA A 249 7.34 -20.92 -2.04
N ASN A 250 7.27 -19.95 -2.94
CA ASN A 250 7.76 -18.59 -2.68
C ASN A 250 6.60 -17.75 -2.14
N ASP A 251 6.80 -17.06 -1.02
CA ASP A 251 5.75 -16.26 -0.36
C ASP A 251 4.46 -17.07 -0.07
N ASN A 252 4.60 -18.38 0.17
CA ASN A 252 3.48 -19.32 0.30
C ASN A 252 2.59 -19.44 -0.96
N ILE A 253 3.14 -19.19 -2.14
CA ILE A 253 2.49 -19.31 -3.43
C ILE A 253 3.24 -20.36 -4.26
N ALA A 254 2.51 -21.33 -4.79
CA ALA A 254 3.05 -22.41 -5.61
C ALA A 254 2.18 -22.64 -6.85
N ASP A 255 2.81 -23.05 -7.95
CA ASP A 255 2.08 -23.38 -9.17
C ASP A 255 1.30 -24.69 -9.00
N TYR A 256 0.20 -24.81 -9.73
CA TYR A 256 -0.55 -26.06 -9.82
C TYR A 256 0.38 -27.24 -10.19
N GLY A 257 0.40 -28.27 -9.35
CA GLY A 257 1.23 -29.46 -9.54
C GLY A 257 2.68 -29.32 -9.07
N GLU A 258 3.08 -28.17 -8.54
CA GLU A 258 4.39 -27.97 -7.93
C GLU A 258 4.52 -28.87 -6.68
N ILE A 259 5.63 -29.61 -6.60
CA ILE A 259 5.90 -30.51 -5.48
C ILE A 259 6.56 -29.71 -4.37
N LEU A 260 5.83 -29.51 -3.28
CA LEU A 260 6.41 -28.96 -2.05
C LEU A 260 7.23 -30.04 -1.35
N TYR A 261 8.25 -29.61 -0.62
CA TYR A 261 9.14 -30.54 0.06
C TYR A 261 9.69 -29.97 1.37
N CYS A 262 10.19 -30.82 2.25
CA CYS A 262 10.96 -30.44 3.43
C CYS A 262 12.29 -31.17 3.38
N ASP A 263 13.39 -30.41 3.42
CA ASP A 263 14.73 -30.96 3.52
C ASP A 263 15.08 -31.21 4.99
N ILE A 264 15.52 -32.43 5.28
CA ILE A 264 15.93 -32.89 6.59
C ILE A 264 17.40 -33.29 6.51
N ASP A 265 18.19 -32.63 7.32
CA ASP A 265 19.58 -32.96 7.56
C ASP A 265 19.71 -33.67 8.92
N ILE A 266 20.46 -34.76 8.99
CA ILE A 266 20.74 -35.52 10.21
C ILE A 266 22.25 -35.44 10.46
N PRO A 267 22.69 -34.76 11.53
CA PRO A 267 24.12 -34.52 11.76
C PRO A 267 24.98 -35.77 11.99
N ALA A 268 24.38 -36.89 12.35
CA ALA A 268 25.08 -38.15 12.56
C ALA A 268 25.27 -38.93 11.25
N ALA A 269 26.43 -39.58 11.10
CA ALA A 269 26.68 -40.53 10.00
C ALA A 269 25.87 -41.84 10.14
N GLU A 270 25.19 -42.02 11.27
CA GLU A 270 24.40 -43.21 11.58
C GLU A 270 22.97 -43.09 11.08
N LYS A 271 22.49 -44.20 10.49
CA LYS A 271 21.10 -44.37 10.06
C LYS A 271 20.16 -44.14 11.25
N THR A 272 19.31 -43.12 11.17
CA THR A 272 18.39 -42.74 12.26
C THR A 272 16.95 -43.03 11.88
N SER A 273 16.20 -43.68 12.79
CA SER A 273 14.77 -43.93 12.61
C SER A 273 13.93 -42.73 13.05
N ILE A 274 13.08 -42.25 12.15
CA ILE A 274 12.19 -41.10 12.35
C ILE A 274 10.75 -41.55 12.13
N GLU A 275 9.90 -41.24 13.10
CA GLU A 275 8.44 -41.23 12.99
C GLU A 275 8.01 -39.90 12.35
N MET A 276 7.27 -39.96 11.26
CA MET A 276 6.76 -38.82 10.53
C MET A 276 5.24 -38.85 10.50
N LEU A 277 4.60 -37.78 10.94
CA LEU A 277 3.18 -37.51 10.69
C LEU A 277 3.08 -36.32 9.72
N MET A 278 2.65 -36.60 8.49
CA MET A 278 2.41 -35.59 7.47
C MET A 278 0.90 -35.41 7.28
N THR A 279 0.43 -34.18 7.20
CA THR A 279 -0.96 -33.86 6.84
C THR A 279 -1.02 -32.76 5.79
N VAL A 280 -1.83 -32.97 4.76
CA VAL A 280 -2.19 -31.93 3.77
C VAL A 280 -3.71 -31.75 3.79
N ALA A 281 -4.17 -30.60 4.27
CA ALA A 281 -5.58 -30.28 4.44
C ALA A 281 -6.04 -29.23 3.41
N PRO A 282 -7.03 -29.53 2.55
CA PRO A 282 -7.58 -28.58 1.58
C PRO A 282 -8.52 -27.58 2.28
N LEU A 283 -8.00 -26.42 2.71
CA LEU A 283 -8.81 -25.39 3.39
C LEU A 283 -9.91 -24.83 2.48
N SER A 284 -9.66 -24.74 1.17
CA SER A 284 -10.68 -24.35 0.17
C SER A 284 -11.79 -25.39 -0.02
N TYR A 285 -11.57 -26.64 0.41
CA TYR A 285 -12.53 -27.74 0.24
C TYR A 285 -12.64 -28.58 1.51
N PRO A 286 -13.27 -28.04 2.58
CA PRO A 286 -13.34 -28.71 3.88
C PRO A 286 -13.97 -30.11 3.83
N ASP A 287 -14.89 -30.33 2.88
CA ASP A 287 -15.55 -31.63 2.68
C ASP A 287 -14.65 -32.69 2.00
N LYS A 288 -13.49 -32.29 1.47
CA LYS A 288 -12.54 -33.22 0.83
C LYS A 288 -11.64 -33.84 1.89
N LYS A 289 -11.35 -35.14 1.72
CA LYS A 289 -10.47 -35.87 2.63
C LYS A 289 -9.10 -35.21 2.72
N HIS A 290 -8.61 -35.07 3.95
CA HIS A 290 -7.22 -34.73 4.20
C HIS A 290 -6.33 -35.89 3.75
N PHE A 291 -5.16 -35.57 3.22
CA PHE A 291 -4.09 -36.56 3.15
C PHE A 291 -3.42 -36.61 4.52
N THR A 292 -3.28 -37.80 5.08
CA THR A 292 -2.46 -38.03 6.26
C THR A 292 -1.62 -39.27 6.01
N SER A 293 -0.31 -39.20 6.23
CA SER A 293 0.53 -40.39 6.33
C SER A 293 1.29 -40.39 7.65
N ASN A 294 1.43 -41.59 8.19
CA ASN A 294 2.19 -41.85 9.40
C ASN A 294 3.20 -42.95 9.06
N ASP A 295 4.43 -42.55 8.78
CA ASP A 295 5.46 -43.43 8.30
C ASP A 295 6.63 -43.45 9.28
N ILE A 296 7.28 -44.60 9.40
CA ILE A 296 8.55 -44.74 10.11
C ILE A 296 9.59 -45.10 9.07
N PHE A 297 10.62 -44.27 8.94
CA PHE A 297 11.70 -44.52 8.00
C PHE A 297 13.06 -44.32 8.65
N THR A 298 14.02 -45.09 8.16
CA THR A 298 15.41 -44.97 8.55
C THR A 298 16.15 -44.15 7.49
N VAL A 299 16.66 -42.99 7.89
CA VAL A 299 17.27 -42.01 6.99
C VAL A 299 18.74 -41.80 7.31
N GLY A 300 19.51 -41.48 6.26
CA GLY A 300 20.91 -41.07 6.37
C GLY A 300 21.04 -39.56 6.58
N SER A 301 22.22 -39.01 6.31
CA SER A 301 22.56 -37.64 6.70
C SER A 301 21.78 -36.54 5.94
N ASN A 302 21.32 -36.75 4.70
CA ASN A 302 20.43 -35.81 4.00
C ASN A 302 19.25 -36.55 3.39
N PHE A 303 18.04 -36.06 3.65
CA PHE A 303 16.82 -36.63 3.07
C PHE A 303 15.78 -35.56 2.77
N ARG A 304 15.02 -35.75 1.69
CA ARG A 304 13.93 -34.87 1.27
C ARG A 304 12.60 -35.59 1.40
N ILE A 305 11.67 -35.01 2.15
CA ILE A 305 10.27 -35.43 2.17
C ILE A 305 9.51 -34.59 1.16
N ASN A 306 8.90 -35.23 0.16
CA ASN A 306 7.99 -34.56 -0.75
C ASN A 306 6.56 -34.67 -0.21
N PHE A 307 5.85 -33.55 -0.16
CA PHE A 307 4.42 -33.54 0.09
C PHE A 307 3.67 -33.99 -1.17
N PRO A 308 2.49 -34.63 -1.04
CA PRO A 308 1.65 -34.92 -2.19
C PRO A 308 1.17 -33.61 -2.82
N ALA A 309 1.40 -33.45 -4.13
CA ALA A 309 0.89 -32.32 -4.89
C ALA A 309 -0.65 -32.40 -5.00
N PRO A 310 -1.39 -31.35 -4.63
CA PRO A 310 -2.83 -31.32 -4.82
C PRO A 310 -3.25 -31.39 -6.29
N LYS A 311 -4.42 -31.98 -6.54
CA LYS A 311 -5.02 -32.08 -7.89
C LYS A 311 -5.97 -30.94 -8.24
N LEU A 312 -6.13 -29.96 -7.35
CA LEU A 312 -6.98 -28.80 -7.54
C LEU A 312 -6.18 -27.56 -7.13
N SER A 313 -6.46 -26.42 -7.77
CA SER A 313 -6.03 -25.14 -7.24
C SER A 313 -6.85 -24.79 -5.99
N GLY A 314 -6.27 -24.01 -5.09
CA GLY A 314 -6.90 -23.65 -3.81
C GLY A 314 -5.88 -23.53 -2.69
N ILE A 315 -6.39 -23.31 -1.48
CA ILE A 315 -5.57 -23.12 -0.28
C ILE A 315 -5.41 -24.45 0.44
N TYR A 316 -4.17 -24.77 0.80
CA TYR A 316 -3.81 -26.01 1.46
C TYR A 316 -2.94 -25.73 2.68
N ARG A 317 -3.26 -26.38 3.81
CA ARG A 317 -2.41 -26.39 4.99
C ARG A 317 -1.52 -27.64 4.96
N TYR A 318 -0.21 -27.42 4.94
CA TYR A 318 0.81 -28.45 5.01
C TYR A 318 1.35 -28.51 6.43
N CYS A 319 1.13 -29.64 7.09
CA CYS A 319 1.65 -29.93 8.42
C CYS A 319 2.61 -31.12 8.35
N LEU A 320 3.79 -30.99 8.95
CA LEU A 320 4.77 -32.06 9.07
C LEU A 320 5.27 -32.12 10.50
N GLU A 321 5.00 -33.22 11.18
CA GLU A 321 5.54 -33.53 12.49
C GLU A 321 6.59 -34.64 12.36
N LEU A 322 7.78 -34.40 12.89
CA LEU A 322 8.91 -35.33 12.88
C LEU A 322 9.31 -35.64 14.31
N LYS A 323 9.56 -36.91 14.59
CA LYS A 323 10.01 -37.38 15.90
C LYS A 323 11.02 -38.50 15.70
N LYS A 324 12.16 -38.43 16.38
CA LYS A 324 13.11 -39.56 16.40
C LYS A 324 12.54 -40.69 17.25
N THR A 325 12.58 -41.92 16.74
CA THR A 325 12.06 -43.09 17.47
C THR A 325 12.79 -43.25 18.80
N GLY A 326 12.04 -43.34 19.91
CA GLY A 326 12.59 -43.43 21.27
C GLY A 326 13.07 -42.11 21.89
N SER A 327 12.87 -40.96 21.23
CA SER A 327 13.10 -39.62 21.76
C SER A 327 11.77 -38.90 22.03
N ASP A 328 11.73 -38.04 23.06
CA ASP A 328 10.59 -37.16 23.34
C ASP A 328 10.59 -35.89 22.47
N MET A 329 11.68 -35.64 21.74
CA MET A 329 11.84 -34.47 20.88
C MET A 329 10.98 -34.58 19.61
N LYS A 330 10.09 -33.61 19.43
CA LYS A 330 9.23 -33.46 18.24
C LYS A 330 9.48 -32.13 17.56
N LYS A 331 9.52 -32.10 16.23
CA LYS A 331 9.55 -30.87 15.43
C LYS A 331 8.30 -30.82 14.56
N ARG A 332 7.59 -29.70 14.57
CA ARG A 332 6.38 -29.48 13.76
C ARG A 332 6.59 -28.30 12.84
N PHE A 333 6.22 -28.47 11.58
CA PHE A 333 6.11 -27.42 10.57
C PHE A 333 4.66 -27.28 10.17
N ASP A 334 4.21 -26.03 10.01
CA ASP A 334 2.84 -25.71 9.62
C ASP A 334 2.89 -24.52 8.67
N ARG A 335 2.33 -24.67 7.46
CA ARG A 335 2.33 -23.64 6.41
C ARG A 335 1.03 -23.69 5.62
N THR A 336 0.41 -22.55 5.39
CA THR A 336 -0.71 -22.40 4.46
C THR A 336 -0.20 -21.90 3.11
N VAL A 337 -0.36 -22.71 2.05
CA VAL A 337 0.11 -22.42 0.69
C VAL A 337 -1.08 -22.31 -0.25
N PHE A 338 -1.09 -21.26 -1.08
CA PHE A 338 -2.01 -21.15 -2.21
C PHE A 338 -1.43 -21.87 -3.43
N MET A 339 -2.09 -22.97 -3.82
CA MET A 339 -1.87 -23.66 -5.07
C MET A 339 -2.60 -22.92 -6.18
N VAL A 340 -1.87 -22.11 -6.93
CA VAL A 340 -2.46 -21.23 -7.93
C VAL A 340 -2.89 -22.04 -9.15
N ALA A 341 -4.09 -21.75 -9.66
CA ALA A 341 -4.48 -22.22 -10.99
C ALA A 341 -3.41 -21.84 -12.04
N PRO A 342 -3.21 -22.66 -13.09
CA PRO A 342 -2.15 -22.44 -14.08
C PRO A 342 -2.02 -20.96 -14.46
N ALA A 343 -0.79 -20.46 -14.42
CA ALA A 343 -0.52 -19.07 -14.77
C ALA A 343 -1.06 -18.74 -16.17
N LEU A 344 -1.49 -17.50 -16.36
CA LEU A 344 -1.67 -17.00 -17.72
C LEU A 344 -0.34 -17.11 -18.45
N LYS A 345 -0.36 -17.55 -19.71
CA LYS A 345 0.86 -17.68 -20.51
C LYS A 345 1.63 -16.36 -20.62
N ASP A 346 0.89 -15.26 -20.69
CA ASP A 346 1.41 -13.90 -20.85
C ASP A 346 0.81 -12.97 -19.79
N ASN A 347 1.54 -11.92 -19.42
CA ASN A 347 1.01 -10.83 -18.61
C ASN A 347 -0.08 -10.07 -19.40
N VAL A 348 -1.00 -9.43 -18.69
CA VAL A 348 -2.13 -8.71 -19.28
C VAL A 348 -2.02 -7.25 -18.86
N TYR A 349 -1.26 -6.47 -19.62
CA TYR A 349 -0.97 -5.06 -19.33
C TYR A 349 -2.23 -4.19 -19.42
N THR A 350 -3.22 -4.61 -20.20
CA THR A 350 -4.55 -3.97 -20.27
C THR A 350 -5.41 -4.22 -19.04
N SER A 351 -5.05 -5.16 -18.15
CA SER A 351 -5.81 -5.45 -16.93
C SER A 351 -6.03 -4.17 -16.11
N PRO A 352 -7.27 -3.88 -15.67
CA PRO A 352 -7.54 -2.69 -14.88
C PRO A 352 -7.15 -2.86 -13.41
N PHE A 353 -6.74 -4.06 -12.99
CA PHE A 353 -6.49 -4.40 -11.61
C PHE A 353 -4.99 -4.39 -11.30
N GLY A 354 -4.62 -3.60 -10.30
CA GLY A 354 -3.30 -3.57 -9.68
C GLY A 354 -3.38 -3.78 -8.18
N VAL A 355 -2.21 -3.80 -7.55
CA VAL A 355 -2.03 -3.97 -6.10
C VAL A 355 -0.96 -3.00 -5.60
N HIS A 356 -0.86 -2.79 -4.31
CA HIS A 356 0.26 -2.03 -3.76
C HIS A 356 1.57 -2.87 -3.80
N TRP A 357 2.67 -2.22 -4.16
CA TRP A 357 4.01 -2.85 -4.24
C TRP A 357 4.60 -2.96 -2.83
N LYS A 358 4.88 -4.18 -2.39
CA LYS A 358 5.47 -4.52 -1.08
C LYS A 358 6.35 -5.78 -1.17
N THR A 359 6.90 -6.22 -0.05
CA THR A 359 7.92 -7.29 0.20
C THR A 359 7.69 -8.68 -0.42
N VAL A 360 6.63 -8.87 -1.21
CA VAL A 360 6.38 -10.09 -1.98
C VAL A 360 7.34 -10.15 -3.17
N ASN A 361 7.84 -11.34 -3.49
CA ASN A 361 8.73 -11.53 -4.63
C ASN A 361 8.00 -11.19 -5.93
N ALA A 362 8.66 -10.44 -6.82
CA ALA A 362 8.11 -10.05 -8.12
C ALA A 362 7.61 -11.25 -8.95
N SER A 363 8.26 -12.41 -8.83
CA SER A 363 7.84 -13.66 -9.48
C SER A 363 6.49 -14.20 -8.97
N SER A 364 6.17 -13.97 -7.70
CA SER A 364 4.90 -14.37 -7.08
C SER A 364 3.73 -13.57 -7.66
N TYR A 365 3.89 -12.26 -7.89
CA TYR A 365 2.86 -11.44 -8.55
C TYR A 365 2.54 -11.93 -9.97
N LYS A 366 3.56 -12.36 -10.72
CA LYS A 366 3.36 -12.98 -12.03
C LYS A 366 2.53 -14.26 -11.93
N LYS A 367 2.82 -15.15 -10.97
CA LYS A 367 2.02 -16.37 -10.74
C LYS A 367 0.55 -16.03 -10.45
N LEU A 368 0.30 -14.96 -9.70
CA LEU A 368 -1.03 -14.49 -9.34
C LEU A 368 -1.81 -13.86 -10.52
N GLY A 369 -1.12 -13.48 -11.60
CA GLY A 369 -1.72 -12.78 -12.76
C GLY A 369 -1.75 -11.26 -12.61
N VAL A 370 -1.06 -10.71 -11.61
CA VAL A 370 -0.93 -9.26 -11.41
C VAL A 370 0.02 -8.71 -12.45
N SER A 371 -0.39 -7.64 -13.13
CA SER A 371 0.44 -6.92 -14.12
C SER A 371 0.71 -5.46 -13.72
N TRP A 372 0.08 -4.98 -12.64
CA TRP A 372 0.18 -3.59 -12.19
C TRP A 372 0.46 -3.50 -10.71
N VAL A 373 1.40 -2.63 -10.36
CA VAL A 373 1.75 -2.36 -8.98
C VAL A 373 1.83 -0.85 -8.74
N ARG A 374 1.46 -0.39 -7.54
CA ARG A 374 1.58 1.01 -7.11
C ARG A 374 2.64 1.13 -6.03
N SER A 375 3.61 2.04 -6.22
CA SER A 375 4.84 2.07 -5.41
C SER A 375 4.74 2.90 -4.12
N HIS A 376 3.56 3.40 -3.74
CA HIS A 376 3.39 4.29 -2.58
C HIS A 376 4.05 3.73 -1.32
N ASP A 377 3.87 2.44 -1.04
CA ASP A 377 4.36 1.86 0.21
C ASP A 377 5.82 1.40 0.15
N THR A 378 6.46 1.58 -1.01
CA THR A 378 7.91 1.39 -1.16
C THR A 378 8.62 2.73 -1.01
N ARG A 379 9.00 3.03 0.23
CA ARG A 379 9.74 4.25 0.62
C ARG A 379 11.04 4.48 -0.16
N GLN A 380 11.53 3.47 -0.87
CA GLN A 380 12.68 3.58 -1.77
C GLN A 380 12.46 4.62 -2.87
N TYR A 381 11.20 4.85 -3.27
CA TYR A 381 10.88 5.85 -4.28
C TYR A 381 10.77 7.27 -3.71
N TYR A 382 10.72 7.46 -2.40
CA TYR A 382 10.56 8.79 -1.80
C TYR A 382 11.83 9.61 -1.97
N TRP A 383 11.70 10.92 -2.19
CA TRP A 383 12.86 11.77 -2.46
C TRP A 383 13.86 11.78 -1.30
N TYR A 384 13.41 11.83 -0.04
CA TYR A 384 14.29 11.72 1.13
C TYR A 384 14.96 10.34 1.26
N GLY A 385 14.38 9.29 0.67
CA GLY A 385 15.00 7.97 0.60
C GLY A 385 16.15 7.87 -0.40
N ILE A 386 16.26 8.85 -1.30
CA ILE A 386 17.27 8.92 -2.36
C ILE A 386 18.31 9.98 -2.03
N GLU A 387 17.89 11.15 -1.55
CA GLU A 387 18.79 12.28 -1.28
C GLU A 387 18.86 12.56 0.22
N GLY A 388 20.03 12.31 0.82
CA GLY A 388 20.26 12.55 2.24
C GLY A 388 20.42 14.03 2.57
N ASP A 389 20.36 14.38 3.86
CA ASP A 389 20.43 15.76 4.39
C ASP A 389 21.76 16.48 4.11
N ASN A 390 22.80 15.76 3.70
CA ASN A 390 24.10 16.31 3.29
C ASN A 390 24.20 16.69 1.80
N GLY A 391 23.22 16.36 0.96
CA GLY A 391 23.22 16.65 -0.48
C GLY A 391 23.57 15.46 -1.37
N SER A 392 23.97 14.32 -0.79
CA SER A 392 24.32 13.13 -1.56
C SER A 392 23.06 12.38 -2.00
N SER A 393 23.05 11.91 -3.26
CA SER A 393 21.97 11.09 -3.81
C SER A 393 22.44 9.66 -4.07
N ASP A 394 21.66 8.67 -3.66
CA ASP A 394 21.85 7.25 -4.00
C ASP A 394 20.62 6.71 -4.76
N TRP A 395 20.82 6.41 -6.03
CA TRP A 395 19.80 5.88 -6.93
C TRP A 395 19.83 4.35 -7.06
N SER A 396 20.78 3.67 -6.40
CA SER A 396 21.03 2.23 -6.59
C SER A 396 19.80 1.39 -6.25
N THR A 397 19.11 1.73 -5.16
CA THR A 397 17.92 1.02 -4.71
C THR A 397 16.74 1.24 -5.65
N VAL A 398 16.51 2.48 -6.09
CA VAL A 398 15.45 2.79 -7.08
C VAL A 398 15.70 2.06 -8.39
N GLN A 399 16.94 2.07 -8.89
CA GLN A 399 17.30 1.38 -10.12
C GLN A 399 17.08 -0.13 -10.00
N LYS A 400 17.41 -0.72 -8.85
CA LYS A 400 17.18 -2.13 -8.57
C LYS A 400 15.69 -2.46 -8.58
N GLU A 401 14.85 -1.67 -7.91
CA GLU A 401 13.39 -1.91 -7.85
C GLU A 401 12.70 -1.72 -9.21
N LEU A 402 13.09 -0.68 -9.96
CA LEU A 402 12.69 -0.52 -11.35
C LEU A 402 13.08 -1.77 -12.16
N ASN A 403 14.34 -2.20 -12.11
CA ASN A 403 14.78 -3.38 -12.87
C ASN A 403 14.08 -4.68 -12.44
N ASN A 404 13.77 -4.85 -11.16
CA ASN A 404 13.08 -6.03 -10.64
C ASN A 404 11.66 -6.15 -11.21
N THR A 405 10.90 -5.05 -11.15
CA THR A 405 9.53 -4.99 -11.68
C THR A 405 9.50 -5.12 -13.20
N GLU A 406 10.43 -4.47 -13.91
CA GLU A 406 10.56 -4.62 -15.36
C GLU A 406 10.88 -6.08 -15.71
N SER A 407 11.86 -6.70 -15.06
CA SER A 407 12.23 -8.11 -15.31
C SER A 407 11.09 -9.09 -15.00
N ALA A 408 10.25 -8.78 -14.01
CA ALA A 408 9.08 -9.56 -13.66
C ALA A 408 7.89 -9.38 -14.62
N GLY A 409 7.99 -8.45 -15.57
CA GLY A 409 6.90 -8.17 -16.50
C GLY A 409 5.81 -7.27 -15.92
N LEU A 410 6.07 -6.54 -14.83
CA LEU A 410 5.09 -5.66 -14.17
C LEU A 410 5.14 -4.23 -14.74
N SER A 411 4.00 -3.55 -14.76
CA SER A 411 3.87 -2.10 -14.96
C SER A 411 3.70 -1.41 -13.61
N GLN A 412 4.22 -0.18 -13.49
CA GLN A 412 4.23 0.55 -12.22
C GLN A 412 3.54 1.90 -12.31
N LEU A 413 2.68 2.20 -11.34
CA LEU A 413 2.34 3.56 -10.94
C LEU A 413 3.32 3.99 -9.85
N VAL A 414 4.30 4.80 -10.22
CA VAL A 414 5.32 5.28 -9.29
C VAL A 414 4.79 6.52 -8.56
N VAL A 415 4.66 6.44 -7.24
CA VAL A 415 4.22 7.58 -6.43
C VAL A 415 5.43 8.42 -6.04
N LEU A 416 5.41 9.69 -6.44
CA LEU A 416 6.51 10.63 -6.25
C LEU A 416 6.19 11.57 -5.10
N GLU A 417 6.88 11.42 -3.97
CA GLU A 417 6.62 12.20 -2.75
C GLU A 417 7.83 12.28 -1.79
N GLY A 418 7.64 13.02 -0.69
CA GLY A 418 8.51 13.06 0.48
C GLY A 418 9.87 13.72 0.26
N ALA A 419 9.94 15.04 0.47
CA ALA A 419 11.15 15.83 0.26
C ALA A 419 12.14 15.76 1.43
N PRO A 420 13.46 15.67 1.20
CA PRO A 420 14.48 15.75 2.25
C PRO A 420 14.29 17.00 3.11
N GLY A 421 14.65 16.95 4.40
CA GLY A 421 14.28 18.01 5.35
C GLY A 421 14.68 19.42 4.94
N ARG A 422 15.87 19.58 4.35
CA ARG A 422 16.33 20.88 3.82
C ARG A 422 15.47 21.46 2.69
N PHE A 423 14.65 20.63 2.04
CA PHE A 423 13.73 21.00 0.96
C PHE A 423 12.26 20.84 1.38
N THR A 424 11.98 20.64 2.67
CA THR A 424 10.63 20.70 3.22
C THR A 424 10.33 22.09 3.77
N THR A 425 9.07 22.27 4.14
CA THR A 425 8.57 23.46 4.80
C THR A 425 8.51 23.33 6.32
N ALA A 426 9.02 22.20 6.86
CA ALA A 426 9.11 21.91 8.28
C ALA A 426 10.04 22.90 8.99
N SER A 427 9.73 23.21 10.26
CA SER A 427 10.57 24.13 11.05
C SER A 427 11.77 23.40 11.66
N PRO A 428 12.94 24.05 11.82
CA PRO A 428 14.06 23.46 12.55
C PRO A 428 13.65 23.05 13.97
N GLY A 429 13.85 21.78 14.31
CA GLY A 429 13.51 21.24 15.64
C GLY A 429 12.03 20.88 15.86
N GLU A 430 11.16 21.01 14.85
CA GLU A 430 9.77 20.57 14.91
C GLU A 430 9.69 19.04 15.10
N LYS A 431 9.26 18.60 16.29
CA LYS A 431 9.09 17.17 16.59
C LYS A 431 7.85 16.62 15.90
N SER A 432 8.01 15.54 15.13
CA SER A 432 6.89 14.71 14.68
C SER A 432 6.41 13.83 15.83
N GLU A 433 5.10 13.78 16.07
CA GLU A 433 4.49 12.83 17.01
C GLU A 433 4.56 11.37 16.51
N TYR A 434 4.81 11.17 15.21
CA TYR A 434 4.95 9.86 14.59
C TYR A 434 6.42 9.64 14.20
N GLY A 435 7.10 8.73 14.89
CA GLY A 435 8.56 8.49 14.83
C GLY A 435 9.13 7.95 13.50
N TYR A 436 8.48 8.19 12.36
CA TYR A 436 8.91 7.76 11.03
C TYR A 436 8.67 8.83 9.96
N GLY A 437 9.72 9.23 9.24
CA GLY A 437 9.67 9.99 7.98
C GLY A 437 9.00 11.37 8.07
N TYR A 438 9.65 12.30 8.78
CA TYR A 438 9.17 13.67 9.01
C TYR A 438 8.87 14.43 7.71
N GLU A 439 9.52 14.05 6.61
CA GLU A 439 9.59 14.64 5.28
C GLU A 439 8.37 14.40 4.38
N SER A 440 7.72 13.24 4.52
CA SER A 440 6.61 12.81 3.65
C SER A 440 5.33 13.62 3.81
N TYR A 441 5.26 14.44 4.86
CA TYR A 441 4.06 15.15 5.28
C TYR A 441 4.07 16.64 4.97
N TYR A 442 5.24 17.20 4.65
CA TYR A 442 5.40 18.63 4.41
C TYR A 442 5.51 18.93 2.92
N PRO A 443 4.87 20.01 2.46
CA PRO A 443 5.09 20.51 1.11
C PRO A 443 6.57 20.79 0.86
N VAL A 444 6.95 20.67 -0.40
CA VAL A 444 8.27 21.05 -0.92
C VAL A 444 8.46 22.57 -0.79
N SER A 445 9.57 23.01 -0.18
CA SER A 445 9.94 24.43 -0.08
C SER A 445 10.73 24.94 -1.28
N ASP A 446 11.43 24.05 -1.99
CA ASP A 446 12.20 24.36 -3.20
C ASP A 446 11.79 23.46 -4.37
N ILE A 447 10.86 23.97 -5.20
CA ILE A 447 10.39 23.31 -6.41
C ILE A 447 11.52 23.08 -7.42
N SER A 448 12.50 23.98 -7.51
CA SER A 448 13.59 23.84 -8.47
C SER A 448 14.46 22.63 -8.12
N SER A 449 14.74 22.43 -6.83
CA SER A 449 15.44 21.24 -6.34
C SER A 449 14.62 19.97 -6.52
N TRP A 450 13.29 20.01 -6.30
CA TRP A 450 12.40 18.88 -6.63
C TRP A 450 12.53 18.45 -8.09
N LEU A 451 12.46 19.41 -9.01
CA LEU A 451 12.57 19.14 -10.43
C LEU A 451 13.96 18.59 -10.77
N LYS A 452 15.01 19.31 -10.38
CA LYS A 452 16.39 19.04 -10.81
C LYS A 452 16.97 17.78 -10.17
N ASN A 453 16.78 17.61 -8.87
CA ASN A 453 17.48 16.58 -8.12
C ASN A 453 16.71 15.27 -8.05
N TYR A 454 15.39 15.28 -8.28
CA TYR A 454 14.54 14.11 -8.10
C TYR A 454 13.67 13.78 -9.32
N LEU A 455 12.78 14.70 -9.72
CA LEU A 455 11.79 14.43 -10.78
C LEU A 455 12.45 14.13 -12.13
N ILE A 456 13.41 14.97 -12.56
CA ILE A 456 14.11 14.80 -13.82
C ILE A 456 14.93 13.49 -13.82
N PRO A 457 15.79 13.21 -12.81
CA PRO A 457 16.53 11.96 -12.75
C PRO A 457 15.63 10.72 -12.78
N ILE A 458 14.58 10.63 -11.95
CA ILE A 458 13.74 9.44 -11.93
C ILE A 458 13.04 9.23 -13.28
N THR A 459 12.53 10.31 -13.89
CA THR A 459 11.91 10.23 -15.22
C THR A 459 12.90 9.77 -16.28
N GLN A 460 14.15 10.23 -16.24
CA GLN A 460 15.20 9.79 -17.17
C GLN A 460 15.56 8.30 -16.98
N LEU A 461 15.56 7.81 -15.74
CA LEU A 461 15.83 6.40 -15.44
C LEU A 461 14.72 5.49 -15.97
N SER A 462 13.45 5.88 -15.81
CA SER A 462 12.30 5.05 -16.19
C SER A 462 11.78 5.26 -17.61
N LYS A 463 12.22 6.28 -18.37
CA LYS A 463 11.69 6.56 -19.73
C LYS A 463 11.83 5.44 -20.76
N ASN A 464 12.67 4.44 -20.53
CA ASN A 464 12.84 3.30 -21.44
C ASN A 464 12.08 2.04 -21.01
N PHE A 465 11.33 2.11 -19.91
CA PHE A 465 10.55 1.01 -19.39
C PHE A 465 9.29 0.80 -20.24
N ARG A 466 8.67 -0.39 -20.16
CA ARG A 466 7.55 -0.74 -21.04
C ARG A 466 6.35 0.21 -20.90
N TYR A 467 6.06 0.64 -19.68
CA TYR A 467 4.99 1.58 -19.36
C TYR A 467 5.41 2.45 -18.18
N ARG A 468 5.20 3.76 -18.31
CA ARG A 468 5.71 4.78 -17.38
C ARG A 468 4.51 5.53 -16.85
N SER A 469 4.21 5.37 -15.56
CA SER A 469 3.19 6.17 -14.89
C SER A 469 3.67 6.74 -13.58
N TYR A 470 3.29 7.99 -13.31
CA TYR A 470 3.67 8.74 -12.12
C TYR A 470 2.44 9.33 -11.45
N GLU A 471 2.32 9.14 -10.14
CA GLU A 471 1.36 9.85 -9.29
C GLU A 471 2.12 10.94 -8.53
N ILE A 472 1.64 12.17 -8.61
CA ILE A 472 2.29 13.32 -7.97
C ILE A 472 1.73 13.48 -6.55
N TRP A 473 2.52 13.06 -5.57
CA TRP A 473 2.18 13.01 -4.13
C TRP A 473 1.15 11.95 -3.74
N ASN A 474 0.82 11.88 -2.44
CA ASN A 474 -0.25 11.05 -1.89
C ASN A 474 -1.16 11.83 -0.89
N GLU A 475 -2.48 11.76 -1.09
CA GLU A 475 -3.56 12.26 -0.23
C GLU A 475 -3.44 13.73 0.26
N VAL A 476 -3.09 14.66 -0.63
CA VAL A 476 -2.89 16.08 -0.26
C VAL A 476 -4.12 16.80 0.29
N TRP A 477 -5.32 16.19 0.19
CA TRP A 477 -6.53 16.72 0.80
C TRP A 477 -6.45 16.75 2.34
N SER A 478 -5.57 15.95 2.93
CA SER A 478 -5.38 15.83 4.38
C SER A 478 -4.42 16.89 4.93
N TYR A 479 -4.79 17.51 6.05
CA TYR A 479 -3.92 18.34 6.88
C TYR A 479 -2.70 17.58 7.41
N TYR A 480 -2.64 16.25 7.31
CA TYR A 480 -1.45 15.48 7.68
C TYR A 480 -0.46 15.35 6.51
N ARG A 481 -0.94 15.10 5.29
CA ARG A 481 -0.11 14.70 4.14
C ARG A 481 0.34 15.86 3.24
N TRP A 482 -0.25 17.04 3.40
CA TRP A 482 0.21 18.30 2.78
C TRP A 482 0.25 19.45 3.81
N ARG A 483 0.57 19.10 5.07
CA ARG A 483 0.44 19.88 6.31
C ARG A 483 -0.20 21.27 6.20
N GLY A 484 -1.49 21.39 6.56
CA GLY A 484 -2.35 22.58 6.46
C GLY A 484 -1.75 23.97 6.65
N LEU A 485 -1.01 24.21 7.74
CA LEU A 485 -0.37 25.50 8.02
C LEU A 485 0.81 25.81 7.07
N TYR A 486 1.29 24.80 6.37
CA TYR A 486 2.48 24.78 5.53
C TYR A 486 2.16 24.66 4.03
N GLY A 487 1.06 23.99 3.64
CA GLY A 487 0.60 23.81 2.23
C GLY A 487 -0.80 24.38 1.93
N THR A 488 -1.13 24.58 0.66
CA THR A 488 -2.46 25.01 0.18
C THR A 488 -2.83 24.22 -1.08
N PRO A 489 -4.12 24.13 -1.46
CA PRO A 489 -4.53 23.54 -2.74
C PRO A 489 -3.80 24.16 -3.94
N ALA A 490 -3.54 25.46 -3.92
CA ALA A 490 -2.87 26.13 -5.01
C ALA A 490 -1.35 25.92 -5.06
N GLU A 491 -0.68 25.85 -3.91
CA GLU A 491 0.74 25.44 -3.87
C GLU A 491 0.88 24.01 -4.42
N TYR A 492 -0.05 23.11 -4.09
CA TYR A 492 -0.10 21.79 -4.73
C TYR A 492 -0.41 21.88 -6.23
N MET A 493 -1.33 22.74 -6.64
CA MET A 493 -1.64 22.95 -8.05
C MET A 493 -0.42 23.41 -8.84
N ASN A 494 0.36 24.36 -8.32
CA ASN A 494 1.61 24.79 -8.95
C ASN A 494 2.61 23.63 -9.03
N PHE A 495 2.78 22.90 -7.93
CA PHE A 495 3.65 21.73 -7.84
C PHE A 495 3.27 20.63 -8.85
N LEU A 496 1.98 20.33 -8.99
CA LEU A 496 1.45 19.40 -9.99
C LEU A 496 1.71 19.90 -11.42
N ASN A 497 1.40 21.17 -11.70
CA ASN A 497 1.59 21.79 -13.01
C ASN A 497 3.06 21.70 -13.48
N VAL A 498 4.00 22.18 -12.68
CA VAL A 498 5.42 22.17 -13.05
C VAL A 498 5.97 20.75 -13.18
N SER A 499 5.50 19.82 -12.35
CA SER A 499 5.90 18.41 -12.43
C SER A 499 5.37 17.75 -13.71
N TYR A 500 4.09 17.96 -14.03
CA TYR A 500 3.47 17.46 -15.26
C TYR A 500 4.20 17.97 -16.51
N ILE A 501 4.46 19.28 -16.60
CA ILE A 501 5.15 19.87 -17.75
C ILE A 501 6.56 19.29 -17.92
N GLU A 502 7.35 19.19 -16.85
CA GLU A 502 8.73 18.71 -16.97
C GLU A 502 8.78 17.20 -17.30
N ILE A 503 7.89 16.38 -16.73
CA ILE A 503 7.78 14.96 -17.11
C ILE A 503 7.41 14.85 -18.59
N LYS A 504 6.36 15.54 -19.05
CA LYS A 504 5.89 15.46 -20.45
C LYS A 504 6.91 15.98 -21.46
N LYS A 505 7.80 16.88 -21.06
CA LYS A 505 8.92 17.36 -21.88
C LYS A 505 10.01 16.28 -22.06
N ILE A 506 10.25 15.47 -21.03
CA ILE A 506 11.22 14.36 -21.08
C ILE A 506 10.63 13.14 -21.77
N ASP A 507 9.39 12.79 -21.43
CA ASP A 507 8.65 11.63 -21.91
C ASP A 507 7.19 12.01 -22.17
N PRO A 508 6.85 12.43 -23.41
CA PRO A 508 5.48 12.78 -23.79
C PRO A 508 4.48 11.62 -23.64
N ASP A 509 4.98 10.38 -23.63
CA ASP A 509 4.18 9.16 -23.54
C ASP A 509 3.97 8.68 -22.09
N ALA A 510 4.63 9.30 -21.11
CA ALA A 510 4.40 9.01 -19.69
C ALA A 510 2.96 9.37 -19.29
N CYS A 511 2.33 8.53 -18.46
CA CYS A 511 1.05 8.82 -17.82
C CYS A 511 1.29 9.53 -16.49
N VAL A 512 0.88 10.79 -16.36
CA VAL A 512 1.04 11.56 -15.13
C VAL A 512 -0.32 11.81 -14.53
N VAL A 513 -0.50 11.46 -13.26
CA VAL A 513 -1.75 11.64 -12.54
C VAL A 513 -1.55 12.46 -11.27
N THR A 514 -2.58 13.24 -10.90
CA THR A 514 -2.69 13.82 -9.56
C THR A 514 -2.87 12.71 -8.52
N THR A 515 -2.65 13.01 -7.25
CA THR A 515 -3.12 12.15 -6.16
C THR A 515 -4.64 12.22 -5.98
N ASP A 516 -5.22 11.35 -5.13
CA ASP A 516 -6.59 11.51 -4.61
C ASP A 516 -6.90 12.95 -4.21
N VAL A 517 -7.93 13.51 -4.86
CA VAL A 517 -8.41 14.87 -4.59
C VAL A 517 -9.69 14.88 -3.73
N LYS A 518 -10.20 13.70 -3.33
CA LYS A 518 -11.50 13.48 -2.67
C LYS A 518 -12.61 14.32 -3.28
N ALA A 519 -12.86 14.10 -4.57
CA ALA A 519 -13.73 14.92 -5.44
C ALA A 519 -15.15 15.24 -4.91
N ILE A 520 -15.63 14.60 -3.84
CA ILE A 520 -17.04 14.61 -3.41
C ILE A 520 -17.26 15.13 -1.99
N HIS A 521 -16.22 15.39 -1.21
CA HIS A 521 -16.41 15.76 0.19
C HIS A 521 -16.01 17.21 0.52
N ASP A 522 -16.98 17.99 0.97
CA ASP A 522 -16.72 19.07 1.92
C ASP A 522 -16.51 18.42 3.28
N LEU A 523 -15.28 17.99 3.55
CA LEU A 523 -14.93 17.31 4.79
C LEU A 523 -14.92 18.33 5.92
N ASN A 524 -15.85 18.17 6.86
CA ASN A 524 -15.84 18.84 8.15
C ASN A 524 -15.40 17.84 9.23
N ASP A 525 -14.30 17.11 8.96
CA ASP A 525 -13.76 16.04 9.81
C ASP A 525 -12.58 16.50 10.68
N GLY A 526 -12.27 17.80 10.69
CA GLY A 526 -11.18 18.39 11.45
C GLY A 526 -9.78 18.07 10.92
N ILE A 527 -9.67 17.18 9.93
CA ILE A 527 -8.41 16.64 9.39
C ILE A 527 -8.21 17.06 7.92
N SER A 528 -9.24 17.53 7.23
CA SER A 528 -9.18 17.80 5.79
C SER A 528 -9.30 19.28 5.47
N TYR A 529 -8.62 19.73 4.42
CA TYR A 529 -8.83 21.07 3.87
C TYR A 529 -10.31 21.24 3.48
N ARG A 530 -10.96 22.26 4.03
CA ARG A 530 -12.33 22.59 3.67
C ARG A 530 -12.39 22.96 2.17
N HIS A 531 -13.23 22.27 1.40
CA HIS A 531 -13.42 22.47 -0.04
C HIS A 531 -12.23 22.15 -0.96
N PHE A 532 -11.23 21.36 -0.51
CA PHE A 532 -10.01 21.03 -1.27
C PHE A 532 -10.26 20.63 -2.72
N ALA A 533 -11.15 19.66 -2.94
CA ALA A 533 -11.51 19.17 -4.25
C ALA A 533 -11.99 20.30 -5.17
N ASN A 534 -12.98 21.06 -4.70
CA ASN A 534 -13.59 22.13 -5.49
C ASN A 534 -12.56 23.20 -5.83
N ASP A 535 -11.63 23.50 -4.91
CA ASP A 535 -10.53 24.43 -5.16
C ASP A 535 -9.57 23.92 -6.25
N LEU A 536 -9.19 22.65 -6.23
CA LEU A 536 -8.36 22.09 -7.31
C LEU A 536 -9.07 22.13 -8.66
N PHE A 537 -10.37 21.82 -8.71
CA PHE A 537 -11.16 21.93 -9.93
C PHE A 537 -11.17 23.37 -10.46
N ASP A 538 -11.47 24.35 -9.61
CA ASP A 538 -11.45 25.78 -9.96
C ASP A 538 -10.06 26.25 -10.42
N LEU A 539 -8.99 25.70 -9.88
CA LEU A 539 -7.61 26.01 -10.30
C LEU A 539 -7.18 25.27 -11.58
N GLY A 540 -7.97 24.29 -12.02
CA GLY A 540 -7.83 23.58 -13.28
C GLY A 540 -6.83 22.44 -13.25
N TYR A 541 -6.79 21.65 -12.18
CA TYR A 541 -5.89 20.49 -12.05
C TYR A 541 -6.02 19.46 -13.17
N LEU A 542 -7.22 19.27 -13.73
CA LEU A 542 -7.47 18.36 -14.84
C LEU A 542 -6.74 18.73 -16.14
N ARG A 543 -6.10 19.91 -16.22
CA ARG A 543 -5.19 20.26 -17.32
C ARG A 543 -3.81 19.63 -17.20
N TYR A 544 -3.47 19.16 -16.00
CA TYR A 544 -2.14 18.70 -15.61
C TYR A 544 -2.22 17.30 -14.97
N SER A 545 -3.17 16.51 -15.44
CA SER A 545 -3.37 15.10 -15.10
C SER A 545 -3.89 14.38 -16.34
N ASP A 546 -3.50 13.13 -16.56
CA ASP A 546 -3.96 12.30 -17.68
C ASP A 546 -5.17 11.43 -17.31
N ALA A 547 -5.42 11.25 -16.01
CA ALA A 547 -6.60 10.61 -15.44
C ALA A 547 -7.07 11.36 -14.18
N ALA A 548 -8.35 11.22 -13.83
CA ALA A 548 -8.86 11.67 -12.54
C ALA A 548 -8.61 10.57 -11.49
N VAL A 549 -8.09 10.95 -10.33
CA VAL A 549 -7.69 10.01 -9.28
C VAL A 549 -8.55 10.21 -8.03
N TYR A 550 -8.90 9.10 -7.39
CA TYR A 550 -9.57 9.09 -6.10
C TYR A 550 -9.18 7.87 -5.28
N HIS A 551 -9.37 7.95 -3.96
CA HIS A 551 -9.33 6.79 -3.07
C HIS A 551 -10.74 6.57 -2.50
N ALA A 552 -11.23 5.34 -2.57
CA ALA A 552 -12.45 4.97 -1.87
C ALA A 552 -12.36 3.55 -1.33
N TYR A 553 -12.38 3.44 -0.01
CA TYR A 553 -12.45 2.17 0.70
C TYR A 553 -13.89 1.67 0.79
N GLY A 554 -14.07 0.37 0.64
CA GLY A 554 -15.35 -0.32 0.63
C GLY A 554 -16.05 -0.36 -0.72
N GLU A 555 -17.34 -0.67 -0.69
CA GLU A 555 -18.14 -0.91 -1.89
C GLU A 555 -18.43 0.40 -2.65
N PRO A 556 -18.13 0.48 -3.96
CA PRO A 556 -18.30 1.67 -4.77
C PRO A 556 -19.79 1.94 -4.95
N LYS A 557 -20.18 3.19 -4.77
CA LYS A 557 -21.55 3.64 -4.98
C LYS A 557 -21.67 4.29 -6.34
N PHE A 558 -22.68 3.92 -7.13
CA PHE A 558 -22.94 4.52 -8.45
C PHE A 558 -22.96 6.04 -8.39
N ASN A 559 -23.76 6.62 -7.48
CA ASN A 559 -23.89 8.06 -7.33
C ASN A 559 -22.57 8.75 -6.99
N TYR A 560 -21.66 8.07 -6.29
CA TYR A 560 -20.34 8.61 -5.99
C TYR A 560 -19.53 8.72 -7.29
N ILE A 561 -19.36 7.63 -8.04
CA ILE A 561 -18.60 7.66 -9.30
C ILE A 561 -19.23 8.59 -10.34
N GLU A 562 -20.56 8.60 -10.44
CA GLU A 562 -21.30 9.49 -11.33
C GLU A 562 -21.10 10.96 -10.98
N ASN A 563 -20.99 11.31 -9.70
CA ASN A 563 -20.68 12.67 -9.28
C ASN A 563 -19.26 13.10 -9.69
N ILE A 564 -18.27 12.20 -9.62
CA ILE A 564 -16.91 12.49 -10.12
C ILE A 564 -16.98 12.82 -11.62
N LYS A 565 -17.65 11.98 -12.40
CA LYS A 565 -17.84 12.15 -13.85
C LYS A 565 -18.51 13.47 -14.19
N LYS A 566 -19.63 13.79 -13.53
CA LYS A 566 -20.37 15.04 -13.75
C LYS A 566 -19.54 16.27 -13.35
N LYS A 567 -18.74 16.19 -12.29
CA LYS A 567 -17.81 17.29 -11.93
C LYS A 567 -16.75 17.48 -13.00
N MET A 568 -16.08 16.41 -13.45
CA MET A 568 -15.12 16.49 -14.57
C MET A 568 -15.77 17.07 -15.83
N TRP A 569 -16.99 16.63 -16.15
CA TRP A 569 -17.76 17.13 -17.28
C TRP A 569 -18.03 18.63 -17.19
N GLY A 570 -18.38 19.12 -16.00
CA GLY A 570 -18.56 20.56 -15.71
C GLY A 570 -17.28 21.38 -15.92
N TYR A 571 -16.11 20.77 -15.78
CA TYR A 571 -14.80 21.37 -16.05
C TYR A 571 -14.22 20.98 -17.42
N ALA A 572 -15.11 20.68 -18.38
CA ALA A 572 -14.78 20.41 -19.77
C ALA A 572 -13.89 19.17 -19.99
N ARG A 573 -14.07 18.11 -19.20
CA ARG A 573 -13.24 16.89 -19.27
C ARG A 573 -14.06 15.60 -19.25
N ASP A 574 -13.65 14.64 -20.07
CA ASP A 574 -14.05 13.22 -20.03
C ASP A 574 -12.79 12.36 -20.10
N MET A 575 -12.28 11.96 -18.94
CA MET A 575 -10.97 11.31 -18.76
C MET A 575 -11.14 9.92 -18.15
N GLN A 576 -10.06 9.15 -18.08
CA GLN A 576 -10.05 7.93 -17.26
C GLN A 576 -10.24 8.27 -15.79
N ILE A 577 -10.84 7.34 -15.03
CA ILE A 577 -10.96 7.42 -13.57
C ILE A 577 -10.15 6.28 -12.94
N TRP A 578 -9.19 6.62 -12.08
CA TRP A 578 -8.32 5.67 -11.41
C TRP A 578 -8.60 5.69 -9.91
N ASN A 579 -8.91 4.51 -9.36
CA ASN A 579 -8.94 4.28 -7.92
C ASN A 579 -7.56 3.76 -7.49
N THR A 580 -6.67 4.67 -7.11
CA THR A 580 -5.26 4.35 -6.83
C THR A 580 -5.04 3.70 -5.48
N GLU A 581 -6.07 3.65 -4.63
CA GLU A 581 -6.00 2.96 -3.35
C GLU A 581 -7.41 2.60 -2.87
N THR A 582 -7.62 1.30 -2.63
CA THR A 582 -8.89 0.80 -2.14
C THR A 582 -8.74 -0.55 -1.48
N GLY A 583 -9.58 -0.82 -0.51
CA GLY A 583 -9.69 -2.11 0.16
C GLY A 583 -11.04 -2.19 0.87
N ARG A 584 -11.42 -3.38 1.33
CA ARG A 584 -12.66 -3.60 2.06
C ARG A 584 -12.37 -4.36 3.35
N LEU A 585 -12.92 -3.86 4.46
CA LEU A 585 -13.15 -4.64 5.66
C LEU A 585 -14.21 -5.70 5.32
N ILE A 586 -13.87 -7.00 5.39
CA ILE A 586 -14.75 -8.20 5.47
C ILE A 586 -14.85 -9.10 4.20
N LYS A 587 -14.79 -10.42 4.48
CA LYS A 587 -15.10 -11.69 3.78
C LYS A 587 -14.78 -11.82 2.25
N PRO A 588 -14.15 -12.94 1.81
CA PRO A 588 -13.78 -13.20 0.41
C PRO A 588 -14.93 -13.14 -0.61
N ASP A 589 -16.17 -13.28 -0.14
CA ASP A 589 -17.37 -13.46 -0.93
C ASP A 589 -17.81 -12.22 -1.72
N LYS A 590 -17.28 -11.03 -1.37
CA LYS A 590 -17.72 -9.75 -1.96
C LYS A 590 -16.70 -9.06 -2.85
N ILE A 591 -15.49 -9.61 -3.04
CA ILE A 591 -14.47 -8.97 -3.89
C ILE A 591 -14.91 -8.94 -5.37
N ALA A 592 -15.54 -10.01 -5.90
CA ALA A 592 -15.96 -10.01 -7.32
C ALA A 592 -17.06 -8.99 -7.58
N GLU A 593 -18.07 -8.92 -6.70
CA GLU A 593 -19.15 -7.96 -6.86
C GLU A 593 -18.60 -6.54 -6.77
N TRP A 594 -17.76 -6.26 -5.77
CA TRP A 594 -17.08 -4.99 -5.60
C TRP A 594 -16.31 -4.55 -6.85
N LEU A 595 -15.38 -5.38 -7.33
CA LEU A 595 -14.56 -5.05 -8.49
C LEU A 595 -15.40 -4.97 -9.77
N SER A 596 -16.45 -5.80 -9.90
CA SER A 596 -17.37 -5.76 -11.04
C SER A 596 -18.19 -4.47 -11.07
N LEU A 597 -18.68 -4.02 -9.91
CA LEU A 597 -19.40 -2.76 -9.75
C LEU A 597 -18.51 -1.56 -10.11
N ALA A 598 -17.26 -1.54 -9.65
CA ALA A 598 -16.32 -0.48 -10.01
C ALA A 598 -16.15 -0.36 -11.53
N ARG A 599 -15.96 -1.50 -12.23
CA ARG A 599 -15.86 -1.55 -13.69
C ARG A 599 -17.15 -1.13 -14.38
N MET A 600 -18.30 -1.61 -13.92
CA MET A 600 -19.63 -1.25 -14.42
C MET A 600 -19.91 0.25 -14.32
N TYR A 601 -19.47 0.88 -13.22
CA TYR A 601 -19.61 2.33 -13.01
C TYR A 601 -18.54 3.14 -13.76
N GLY A 602 -17.61 2.50 -14.45
CA GLY A 602 -16.63 3.12 -15.34
C GLY A 602 -15.38 3.63 -14.64
N VAL A 603 -14.90 2.90 -13.63
CA VAL A 603 -13.55 3.08 -13.06
C VAL A 603 -12.56 2.33 -13.93
N ASP A 604 -11.59 3.02 -14.53
CA ASP A 604 -10.66 2.51 -15.55
C ASP A 604 -9.48 1.70 -14.97
N LYS A 605 -8.96 2.08 -13.79
CA LYS A 605 -7.89 1.38 -13.05
C LYS A 605 -8.22 1.32 -11.56
N ILE A 606 -7.86 0.21 -10.92
CA ILE A 606 -8.15 -0.07 -9.51
C ILE A 606 -6.91 -0.71 -8.88
N TYR A 607 -6.40 -0.15 -7.79
CA TYR A 607 -5.28 -0.70 -7.04
C TYR A 607 -5.75 -1.15 -5.65
N VAL A 608 -5.66 -2.45 -5.40
CA VAL A 608 -6.07 -3.05 -4.13
C VAL A 608 -4.95 -2.89 -3.10
N TYR A 609 -5.27 -2.29 -1.97
CA TYR A 609 -4.42 -2.25 -0.78
C TYR A 609 -4.42 -3.64 -0.13
N ASN A 610 -3.25 -4.23 0.02
CA ASN A 610 -3.08 -5.66 0.33
C ASN A 610 -2.22 -5.91 1.59
N GLU A 611 -2.38 -5.09 2.64
CA GLU A 611 -1.68 -5.23 3.92
C GLU A 611 -2.63 -5.39 5.11
N GLU A 612 -2.19 -6.19 6.08
CA GLU A 612 -2.73 -6.29 7.43
C GLU A 612 -2.48 -4.98 8.20
N ASP A 613 -3.47 -4.10 8.24
CA ASP A 613 -3.47 -2.96 9.17
C ASP A 613 -4.12 -3.42 10.48
N GLU A 614 -3.37 -3.40 11.60
CA GLU A 614 -3.85 -3.76 12.95
C GLU A 614 -5.16 -3.05 13.35
N VAL A 615 -5.49 -1.94 12.67
CA VAL A 615 -6.68 -1.12 12.92
C VAL A 615 -7.79 -1.34 11.88
N TYR A 616 -7.45 -1.70 10.63
CA TYR A 616 -8.41 -1.62 9.52
C TYR A 616 -8.51 -2.85 8.57
N ASN A 617 -7.76 -3.96 8.76
CA ASN A 617 -7.90 -5.25 8.02
C ASN A 617 -8.46 -5.14 6.58
N PHE A 618 -7.74 -4.45 5.68
CA PHE A 618 -8.17 -4.25 4.30
C PHE A 618 -7.58 -5.33 3.39
N CYS A 619 -8.43 -6.21 2.84
CA CYS A 619 -8.05 -7.28 1.90
C CYS A 619 -6.77 -8.04 2.34
N ASP A 620 -6.89 -8.88 3.38
CA ASP A 620 -5.79 -9.65 3.95
C ASP A 620 -5.32 -10.71 2.96
N PHE A 621 -4.43 -10.40 2.01
CA PHE A 621 -3.89 -11.39 1.05
C PHE A 621 -2.99 -12.43 1.72
N PHE A 622 -2.37 -12.04 2.83
CA PHE A 622 -1.52 -12.88 3.66
C PHE A 622 -1.88 -12.70 5.13
N ASP A 623 -1.81 -13.77 5.90
CA ASP A 623 -1.92 -13.77 7.37
C ASP A 623 -0.66 -14.38 8.00
N GLU A 624 -0.64 -14.51 9.34
CA GLU A 624 0.47 -15.13 10.09
C GLU A 624 0.82 -16.56 9.65
N ASN A 625 -0.13 -17.28 9.01
CA ASN A 625 0.00 -18.68 8.61
C ASN A 625 0.28 -18.84 7.09
N GLY A 626 0.06 -17.81 6.28
CA GLY A 626 0.41 -17.77 4.86
C GLY A 626 -0.66 -17.13 3.97
N ALA A 627 -0.90 -17.72 2.79
CA ALA A 627 -1.83 -17.18 1.81
C ALA A 627 -3.31 -17.36 2.23
N THR A 628 -4.15 -16.35 1.98
CA THR A 628 -5.57 -16.36 2.35
C THR A 628 -6.51 -16.62 1.17
N ALA A 629 -7.81 -16.70 1.45
CA ALA A 629 -8.86 -16.84 0.44
C ALA A 629 -9.04 -15.59 -0.42
N ASP A 630 -8.79 -14.40 0.12
CA ASP A 630 -8.88 -13.15 -0.62
C ASP A 630 -7.83 -13.11 -1.75
N LEU A 631 -6.60 -13.56 -1.46
CA LEU A 631 -5.55 -13.68 -2.46
C LEU A 631 -5.92 -14.67 -3.56
N ALA A 632 -6.40 -15.85 -3.17
CA ALA A 632 -6.78 -16.90 -4.11
C ALA A 632 -7.94 -16.47 -5.03
N PHE A 633 -8.91 -15.79 -4.44
CA PHE A 633 -10.02 -15.18 -5.13
C PHE A 633 -9.57 -14.12 -6.13
N PHE A 634 -8.81 -13.13 -5.66
CA PHE A 634 -8.34 -12.01 -6.47
C PHE A 634 -7.55 -12.52 -7.67
N SER A 635 -6.65 -13.49 -7.45
CA SER A 635 -5.90 -14.15 -8.52
C SER A 635 -6.82 -14.80 -9.56
N THR A 636 -7.83 -15.56 -9.12
CA THR A 636 -8.78 -16.21 -10.05
C THR A 636 -9.61 -15.20 -10.83
N TYR A 637 -10.06 -14.15 -10.15
CA TYR A 637 -10.87 -13.08 -10.73
C TYR A 637 -10.11 -12.33 -11.83
N ILE A 638 -8.89 -11.84 -11.54
CA ILE A 638 -8.11 -11.10 -12.54
C ILE A 638 -7.66 -12.00 -13.71
N LYS A 639 -7.37 -13.29 -13.46
CA LYS A 639 -7.03 -14.24 -14.53
C LYS A 639 -8.21 -14.55 -15.44
N SER A 640 -9.41 -14.65 -14.88
CA SER A 640 -10.62 -14.94 -15.65
C SER A 640 -11.04 -13.74 -16.50
N LEU A 641 -10.88 -12.52 -15.98
CA LEU A 641 -11.31 -11.30 -16.66
C LEU A 641 -10.25 -10.65 -17.56
N GLY A 642 -8.96 -10.85 -17.31
CA GLY A 642 -7.89 -10.22 -18.08
C GLY A 642 -8.06 -8.70 -18.15
N GLU A 643 -8.37 -8.17 -19.34
CA GLU A 643 -8.64 -6.75 -19.60
C GLU A 643 -9.96 -6.22 -19.01
N ALA A 644 -10.90 -7.10 -18.65
CA ALA A 644 -12.18 -6.79 -18.00
C ALA A 644 -12.93 -5.60 -18.65
N LEU A 645 -13.14 -5.69 -19.96
CA LEU A 645 -13.88 -4.70 -20.73
C LEU A 645 -15.39 -4.89 -20.51
N TYR A 646 -15.99 -4.06 -19.66
CA TYR A 646 -17.41 -4.15 -19.34
C TYR A 646 -18.30 -3.88 -20.56
N ILE A 647 -19.28 -4.75 -20.80
CA ILE A 647 -20.24 -4.61 -21.91
C ILE A 647 -21.71 -4.86 -21.53
N GLY A 648 -22.00 -5.46 -20.38
CA GLY A 648 -23.39 -5.77 -20.03
C GLY A 648 -23.60 -6.17 -18.57
N TYR A 649 -24.87 -6.21 -18.18
CA TYR A 649 -25.31 -6.56 -16.84
C TYR A 649 -26.70 -7.18 -16.90
N LEU A 650 -26.91 -8.20 -16.09
CA LEU A 650 -28.21 -8.83 -15.92
C LEU A 650 -28.45 -9.06 -14.42
N SER A 651 -29.67 -8.76 -13.98
CA SER A 651 -30.14 -8.98 -12.61
C SER A 651 -31.35 -9.90 -12.69
N GLU A 652 -31.26 -11.08 -12.07
CA GLU A 652 -32.32 -12.09 -12.07
C GLU A 652 -32.45 -12.65 -10.65
N ASP A 653 -33.69 -12.68 -10.14
CA ASP A 653 -34.01 -13.15 -8.79
C ASP A 653 -33.03 -12.55 -7.75
N ASP A 654 -32.28 -13.41 -7.03
CA ASP A 654 -31.32 -13.05 -5.99
C ASP A 654 -29.85 -13.04 -6.50
N ASN A 655 -29.59 -12.93 -7.82
CA ASN A 655 -28.23 -12.91 -8.38
C ASN A 655 -27.95 -11.72 -9.33
N ASN A 656 -26.69 -11.29 -9.33
CA ASN A 656 -26.14 -10.28 -10.24
C ASN A 656 -25.15 -10.95 -11.20
N GLN A 657 -25.23 -10.57 -12.47
CA GLN A 657 -24.41 -11.12 -13.55
C GLN A 657 -23.75 -9.98 -14.32
N TYR A 658 -22.42 -9.93 -14.29
CA TYR A 658 -21.64 -8.87 -14.94
C TYR A 658 -20.93 -9.43 -16.16
N LEU A 659 -21.14 -8.82 -17.33
CA LEU A 659 -20.60 -9.28 -18.60
C LEU A 659 -19.40 -8.42 -19.03
N PHE A 660 -18.28 -9.11 -19.26
CA PHE A 660 -17.01 -8.53 -19.68
C PHE A 660 -16.51 -9.17 -20.99
N VAL A 661 -15.61 -8.48 -21.68
CA VAL A 661 -14.79 -9.02 -22.76
C VAL A 661 -13.38 -9.28 -22.21
N ASN A 662 -12.84 -10.44 -22.57
CA ASN A 662 -11.45 -10.85 -22.36
C ASN A 662 -10.93 -11.51 -23.65
N LYS A 663 -10.09 -10.80 -24.40
CA LYS A 663 -9.63 -11.17 -25.73
C LYS A 663 -10.83 -11.40 -26.67
N ASP A 664 -10.90 -12.58 -27.30
CA ASP A 664 -11.95 -13.01 -28.22
C ASP A 664 -13.18 -13.63 -27.51
N LYS A 665 -13.19 -13.62 -26.17
CA LYS A 665 -14.22 -14.25 -25.35
C LYS A 665 -15.03 -13.22 -24.56
N ALA A 666 -16.33 -13.49 -24.46
CA ALA A 666 -17.18 -12.92 -23.43
C ALA A 666 -17.03 -13.71 -22.12
N VAL A 667 -17.10 -13.05 -20.98
CA VAL A 667 -16.99 -13.66 -19.64
C VAL A 667 -18.07 -13.08 -18.73
N VAL A 668 -18.87 -13.94 -18.10
CA VAL A 668 -19.87 -13.53 -17.11
C VAL A 668 -19.38 -13.85 -15.72
N VAL A 669 -19.41 -12.86 -14.82
CA VAL A 669 -19.21 -13.06 -13.38
C VAL A 669 -20.58 -13.18 -12.72
N CYS A 670 -20.86 -14.33 -12.11
CA CYS A 670 -22.11 -14.58 -11.39
C CYS A 670 -21.87 -14.47 -9.88
N VAL A 671 -22.65 -13.61 -9.20
CA VAL A 671 -22.57 -13.38 -7.75
C VAL A 671 -23.96 -13.38 -7.11
N VAL A 672 -24.07 -13.83 -5.86
CA VAL A 672 -25.31 -13.66 -5.07
C VAL A 672 -25.43 -12.18 -4.67
N LYS A 673 -26.62 -11.60 -4.82
CA LYS A 673 -26.88 -10.20 -4.48
C LYS A 673 -26.56 -9.90 -3.03
N THR A 674 -25.92 -8.77 -2.79
CA THR A 674 -25.66 -8.29 -1.42
C THR A 674 -26.97 -7.88 -0.73
N GLY A 675 -27.22 -8.45 0.46
CA GLY A 675 -28.40 -8.15 1.28
C GLY A 675 -29.57 -9.14 1.13
N GLU A 676 -29.59 -9.97 0.08
CA GLU A 676 -30.63 -10.97 -0.18
C GLU A 676 -30.14 -12.38 0.22
N GLY A 677 -29.95 -12.59 1.53
CA GLY A 677 -29.75 -13.90 2.19
C GLY A 677 -28.45 -14.66 1.91
N ASP A 678 -27.77 -15.16 2.95
CA ASP A 678 -26.58 -16.03 2.86
C ASP A 678 -26.91 -17.46 2.39
N HIS A 679 -27.69 -17.60 1.32
CA HIS A 679 -28.19 -18.88 0.84
C HIS A 679 -27.66 -19.21 -0.56
N SER A 680 -27.56 -20.51 -0.86
CA SER A 680 -27.08 -20.98 -2.16
C SER A 680 -28.21 -20.98 -3.19
N LEU A 681 -27.92 -20.53 -4.40
CA LEU A 681 -28.86 -20.45 -5.52
C LEU A 681 -28.48 -21.50 -6.58
N SER A 682 -29.49 -22.22 -7.09
CA SER A 682 -29.30 -23.07 -8.27
C SER A 682 -29.59 -22.23 -9.51
N ILE A 683 -28.55 -21.96 -10.30
CA ILE A 683 -28.69 -21.16 -11.52
C ILE A 683 -28.43 -22.00 -12.77
N LYS A 684 -29.18 -21.71 -13.83
CA LYS A 684 -29.03 -22.34 -15.14
C LYS A 684 -28.40 -21.33 -16.10
N PRO A 685 -27.06 -21.16 -16.09
CA PRO A 685 -26.39 -20.29 -17.03
C PRO A 685 -26.63 -20.78 -18.46
N ASP A 686 -26.89 -19.84 -19.36
CA ASP A 686 -27.05 -20.15 -20.78
C ASP A 686 -25.67 -20.31 -21.44
N ILE A 687 -25.30 -21.55 -21.71
CA ILE A 687 -23.96 -21.91 -22.16
C ILE A 687 -23.99 -22.72 -23.46
N LYS A 688 -22.91 -22.59 -24.24
CA LYS A 688 -22.67 -23.40 -25.44
C LYS A 688 -21.63 -24.48 -25.14
N ARG A 689 -21.44 -25.44 -26.06
CA ARG A 689 -20.49 -26.55 -25.88
C ARG A 689 -19.05 -26.11 -25.58
N SER A 690 -18.64 -24.95 -26.11
CA SER A 690 -17.31 -24.38 -25.90
C SER A 690 -17.18 -23.52 -24.64
N SER A 691 -18.24 -23.41 -23.83
CA SER A 691 -18.21 -22.65 -22.59
C SER A 691 -17.50 -23.43 -21.49
N GLU A 692 -16.89 -22.70 -20.55
CA GLU A 692 -16.30 -23.27 -19.34
C GLU A 692 -16.87 -22.57 -18.12
N LEU A 693 -17.25 -23.33 -17.09
CA LEU A 693 -17.59 -22.78 -15.79
C LEU A 693 -16.37 -22.88 -14.89
N ILE A 694 -15.91 -21.76 -14.35
CA ILE A 694 -14.75 -21.68 -13.47
C ILE A 694 -15.21 -21.26 -12.08
N GLU A 695 -14.88 -22.03 -11.05
CA GLU A 695 -15.19 -21.67 -9.66
C GLU A 695 -14.15 -20.72 -9.05
N THR A 696 -14.41 -20.29 -7.83
CA THR A 696 -13.71 -19.24 -7.08
C THR A 696 -12.19 -19.42 -6.95
N PHE A 697 -11.71 -20.66 -6.90
CA PHE A 697 -10.28 -20.98 -6.80
C PHE A 697 -9.65 -21.36 -8.15
N GLY A 698 -10.38 -21.24 -9.26
CA GLY A 698 -9.87 -21.40 -10.61
C GLY A 698 -10.06 -22.79 -11.24
N ASN A 699 -10.77 -23.70 -10.58
CA ASN A 699 -11.05 -25.03 -11.12
C ASN A 699 -12.29 -25.04 -12.02
N LYS A 700 -12.35 -26.00 -12.95
CA LYS A 700 -13.51 -26.21 -13.82
C LYS A 700 -14.65 -26.90 -13.08
N ILE A 701 -15.86 -26.40 -13.23
CA ILE A 701 -17.09 -27.01 -12.73
C ILE A 701 -17.71 -27.88 -13.83
N PRO A 702 -17.95 -29.18 -13.60
CA PRO A 702 -18.76 -30.00 -14.50
C PRO A 702 -20.19 -29.45 -14.59
N PHE A 703 -20.71 -29.24 -15.80
CA PHE A 703 -22.05 -28.68 -16.00
C PHE A 703 -23.04 -29.73 -16.50
N ASN A 704 -24.06 -30.02 -15.67
CA ASN A 704 -25.15 -30.95 -15.99
C ASN A 704 -26.51 -30.22 -16.13
N GLY A 705 -26.49 -28.92 -16.47
CA GLY A 705 -27.70 -28.09 -16.65
C GLY A 705 -27.93 -27.07 -15.54
N TYR A 706 -27.33 -27.23 -14.36
CA TYR A 706 -27.42 -26.29 -13.25
C TYR A 706 -26.06 -26.14 -12.56
N ALA A 707 -25.79 -24.96 -12.01
CA ALA A 707 -24.62 -24.65 -11.20
C ALA A 707 -25.06 -24.03 -9.87
N MET A 708 -24.42 -24.45 -8.77
CA MET A 708 -24.69 -23.90 -7.44
C MET A 708 -23.85 -22.65 -7.22
N LEU A 709 -24.52 -21.51 -7.19
CA LEU A 709 -23.95 -20.22 -6.81
C LEU A 709 -24.08 -20.06 -5.29
N LYS A 710 -22.97 -19.76 -4.60
CA LYS A 710 -22.98 -19.48 -3.16
C LYS A 710 -22.51 -18.05 -2.92
N PRO A 711 -22.89 -17.40 -1.80
CA PRO A 711 -22.38 -16.08 -1.46
C PRO A 711 -20.85 -16.08 -1.52
N ASP A 712 -20.21 -17.01 -0.82
CA ASP A 712 -18.75 -17.18 -0.71
C ASP A 712 -18.07 -17.87 -1.89
N ARG A 713 -18.84 -18.27 -2.89
CA ARG A 713 -18.31 -18.94 -4.08
C ARG A 713 -18.97 -18.45 -5.36
N PRO A 714 -18.61 -17.25 -5.84
CA PRO A 714 -18.98 -16.84 -7.18
C PRO A 714 -18.25 -17.71 -8.21
N PHE A 715 -18.80 -17.74 -9.41
CA PHE A 715 -18.20 -18.46 -10.52
C PHE A 715 -18.25 -17.62 -11.81
N PHE A 716 -17.43 -18.03 -12.77
CA PHE A 716 -17.26 -17.39 -14.05
C PHE A 716 -17.81 -18.29 -15.15
N VAL A 717 -18.61 -17.72 -16.06
CA VAL A 717 -19.03 -18.38 -17.30
C VAL A 717 -18.15 -17.85 -18.43
N MET A 718 -17.18 -18.65 -18.83
CA MET A 718 -16.27 -18.34 -19.93
C MET A 718 -16.95 -18.66 -21.26
N ASN A 719 -16.98 -17.70 -22.17
CA ASN A 719 -17.54 -17.81 -23.52
C ASN A 719 -18.99 -18.35 -23.52
N PRO A 720 -19.97 -17.62 -22.94
CA PRO A 720 -21.38 -18.00 -22.91
C PRO A 720 -22.03 -18.10 -24.31
N SER A 721 -23.31 -18.46 -24.36
CA SER A 721 -24.11 -18.36 -25.60
C SER A 721 -24.15 -16.91 -26.11
N GLU A 722 -24.25 -16.70 -27.42
CA GLU A 722 -24.38 -15.33 -27.97
C GLU A 722 -25.75 -14.71 -27.62
N GLU A 723 -26.80 -15.52 -27.44
CA GLU A 723 -28.11 -15.06 -26.96
C GLU A 723 -28.00 -14.44 -25.57
N TYR A 724 -27.20 -15.06 -24.69
CA TYR A 724 -26.93 -14.56 -23.34
C TYR A 724 -26.12 -13.26 -23.37
N VAL A 725 -25.11 -13.17 -24.24
CA VAL A 725 -24.38 -11.91 -24.49
C VAL A 725 -25.34 -10.79 -24.90
N CYS A 726 -26.21 -11.05 -25.88
CA CYS A 726 -27.20 -10.08 -26.37
C CYS A 726 -28.17 -9.66 -25.26
N LYS A 727 -28.63 -10.61 -24.44
CA LYS A 727 -29.53 -10.37 -23.31
C LYS A 727 -28.91 -9.43 -22.27
N CYS A 728 -27.67 -9.69 -21.85
CA CYS A 728 -26.95 -8.87 -20.88
C CYS A 728 -26.67 -7.44 -21.40
N ILE A 729 -26.30 -7.29 -22.68
CA ILE A 729 -26.08 -5.96 -23.27
C ILE A 729 -27.42 -5.19 -23.35
N SER A 730 -28.49 -5.86 -23.80
CA SER A 730 -29.83 -5.25 -23.89
C SER A 730 -30.33 -4.77 -22.53
N ALA A 731 -30.18 -5.59 -21.48
CA ALA A 731 -30.56 -5.25 -20.12
C ALA A 731 -29.74 -4.07 -19.57
N GLU A 732 -28.44 -3.99 -19.87
CA GLU A 732 -27.61 -2.84 -19.47
C GLU A 732 -28.04 -1.54 -20.16
N PHE A 733 -28.36 -1.58 -21.45
CA PHE A 733 -28.86 -0.41 -22.17
C PHE A 733 -30.19 0.06 -21.56
N GLN A 734 -31.08 -0.87 -21.21
CA GLN A 734 -32.33 -0.58 -20.51
C GLN A 734 -32.10 0.00 -19.11
N ARG A 735 -31.19 -0.57 -18.34
CA ARG A 735 -30.85 -0.09 -16.99
C ARG A 735 -30.31 1.33 -17.04
N ARG A 736 -29.41 1.64 -17.98
CA ARG A 736 -28.91 3.02 -18.18
C ARG A 736 -30.08 3.96 -18.40
N MET A 737 -30.99 3.65 -19.32
CA MET A 737 -32.19 4.49 -19.56
C MET A 737 -32.99 4.78 -18.28
N GLN A 738 -33.11 3.81 -17.37
CA GLN A 738 -33.90 3.95 -16.15
C GLN A 738 -33.21 4.82 -15.08
N LEU A 739 -31.88 4.81 -14.99
CA LEU A 739 -31.12 5.50 -13.94
C LEU A 739 -31.06 7.03 -14.03
N GLY A 740 -31.84 7.65 -14.93
CA GLY A 740 -32.04 9.10 -14.91
C GLY A 740 -31.57 9.85 -16.15
N PHE A 741 -31.22 9.18 -17.25
CA PHE A 741 -31.03 9.84 -18.57
C PHE A 741 -32.37 10.32 -19.20
N LYS A 742 -33.46 10.37 -18.42
CA LYS A 742 -34.79 10.84 -18.81
C LYS A 742 -34.88 12.33 -19.17
N GLN A 743 -33.83 13.12 -18.93
CA GLN A 743 -33.91 14.58 -19.04
C GLN A 743 -33.60 15.15 -20.42
N SER A 744 -32.93 14.41 -21.32
CA SER A 744 -32.82 14.85 -22.72
C SER A 744 -33.91 14.16 -23.56
N ILE A 745 -35.01 14.88 -23.81
CA ILE A 745 -36.05 14.50 -24.80
C ILE A 745 -35.41 14.14 -26.16
N ALA A 746 -34.23 14.71 -26.42
CA ALA A 746 -33.36 14.41 -27.54
C ALA A 746 -32.95 12.94 -27.68
N PHE A 747 -32.64 12.20 -26.60
CA PHE A 747 -32.06 10.85 -26.71
C PHE A 747 -33.12 9.79 -27.03
N THR A 748 -34.38 9.99 -26.63
CA THR A 748 -35.42 8.94 -26.70
C THR A 748 -35.82 8.52 -28.11
N GLU A 749 -35.62 9.36 -29.12
CA GLU A 749 -35.98 9.06 -30.52
C GLU A 749 -34.94 8.19 -31.25
N ASP A 750 -33.67 8.23 -30.83
CA ASP A 750 -32.56 7.54 -31.51
C ASP A 750 -32.30 6.12 -30.99
N ILE A 751 -32.91 5.74 -29.87
CA ILE A 751 -32.62 4.48 -29.16
C ILE A 751 -33.31 3.28 -29.83
N PRO A 752 -32.56 2.22 -30.19
CA PRO A 752 -33.17 0.98 -30.65
C PRO A 752 -33.95 0.30 -29.52
N VAL A 753 -35.17 -0.14 -29.82
CA VAL A 753 -35.93 -1.00 -28.90
C VAL A 753 -35.33 -2.41 -28.99
N PHE A 754 -34.47 -2.78 -28.05
CA PHE A 754 -34.00 -4.16 -27.89
C PHE A 754 -35.17 -5.03 -27.38
N LYS A 755 -35.97 -5.57 -28.30
CA LYS A 755 -37.03 -6.54 -27.98
C LYS A 755 -36.44 -7.95 -28.00
N ALA A 756 -36.14 -8.50 -26.83
CA ALA A 756 -35.74 -9.90 -26.75
C ALA A 756 -36.94 -10.83 -27.06
N PRO A 757 -36.74 -11.94 -27.79
CA PRO A 757 -35.50 -12.36 -28.44
C PRO A 757 -35.32 -11.69 -29.82
N MET A 758 -34.13 -11.13 -30.08
CA MET A 758 -33.70 -10.77 -31.43
C MET A 758 -32.74 -11.84 -31.96
N LYS A 759 -32.71 -12.07 -33.27
CA LYS A 759 -31.66 -12.89 -33.87
C LYS A 759 -30.30 -12.21 -33.68
N ILE A 760 -29.25 -13.01 -33.54
CA ILE A 760 -27.89 -12.53 -33.24
C ILE A 760 -27.39 -11.52 -34.31
N ASP A 761 -27.64 -11.80 -35.58
CA ASP A 761 -27.21 -10.92 -36.67
C ASP A 761 -28.00 -9.60 -36.67
N ASP A 762 -29.32 -9.66 -36.47
CA ASP A 762 -30.18 -8.48 -36.31
C ASP A 762 -29.71 -7.61 -35.12
N PHE A 763 -29.26 -8.24 -34.02
CA PHE A 763 -28.73 -7.53 -32.86
C PHE A 763 -27.44 -6.78 -33.16
N LYS A 764 -26.49 -7.42 -33.86
CA LYS A 764 -25.24 -6.80 -34.28
C LYS A 764 -25.50 -5.59 -35.18
N GLU A 765 -26.33 -5.76 -36.21
CA GLU A 765 -26.70 -4.68 -37.13
C GLU A 765 -27.37 -3.52 -36.38
N THR A 766 -28.25 -3.83 -35.42
CA THR A 766 -28.94 -2.83 -34.60
C THR A 766 -27.95 -2.01 -33.77
N ILE A 767 -26.98 -2.64 -33.12
CA ILE A 767 -25.94 -1.93 -32.34
C ILE A 767 -25.09 -1.03 -33.24
N LEU A 768 -24.61 -1.55 -34.37
CA LEU A 768 -23.76 -0.78 -35.30
C LEU A 768 -24.53 0.37 -35.96
N SER A 769 -25.82 0.17 -36.28
CA SER A 769 -26.67 1.25 -36.76
C SER A 769 -26.91 2.32 -35.70
N PHE A 770 -27.06 1.92 -34.43
CA PHE A 770 -27.24 2.87 -33.33
C PHE A 770 -25.96 3.67 -33.08
N GLU A 771 -24.80 3.03 -33.06
CA GLU A 771 -23.49 3.68 -33.00
C GLU A 771 -23.36 4.79 -34.04
N LYS A 772 -23.67 4.46 -35.30
CA LYS A 772 -23.60 5.40 -36.41
C LYS A 772 -24.51 6.61 -36.18
N LYS A 773 -25.75 6.40 -35.76
CA LYS A 773 -26.69 7.50 -35.45
C LYS A 773 -26.15 8.43 -34.37
N LEU A 774 -25.60 7.87 -33.29
CA LEU A 774 -24.99 8.66 -32.22
C LEU A 774 -23.83 9.52 -32.76
N ILE A 775 -22.92 8.93 -33.54
CA ILE A 775 -21.77 9.62 -34.12
C ILE A 775 -22.21 10.72 -35.09
N ASP A 776 -23.10 10.40 -36.03
CA ASP A 776 -23.59 11.35 -37.04
C ASP A 776 -24.23 12.58 -36.37
N ARG A 777 -24.98 12.37 -35.28
CA ARG A 777 -25.59 13.45 -34.51
C ARG A 777 -24.56 14.31 -33.78
N ARG A 778 -23.53 13.71 -33.19
CA ARG A 778 -22.42 14.44 -32.53
C ARG A 778 -21.67 15.33 -33.52
N ILE A 779 -21.40 14.83 -34.72
CA ILE A 779 -20.65 15.54 -35.77
C ILE A 779 -21.38 16.79 -36.30
N THR A 780 -22.70 16.92 -36.06
CA THR A 780 -23.43 18.15 -36.45
C THR A 780 -22.93 19.43 -35.76
N GLY A 781 -22.22 19.31 -34.64
CA GLY A 781 -21.78 20.46 -33.82
C GLY A 781 -22.93 21.16 -33.08
N LYS A 782 -24.15 20.60 -33.11
CA LYS A 782 -25.37 21.21 -32.56
C LYS A 782 -26.00 20.40 -31.43
N SER A 783 -25.35 19.30 -31.01
CA SER A 783 -25.88 18.48 -29.92
C SER A 783 -25.77 19.22 -28.59
N ALA A 784 -26.80 19.08 -27.75
CA ALA A 784 -26.80 19.58 -26.38
C ALA A 784 -25.74 18.86 -25.54
N ASP A 785 -25.25 19.55 -24.50
CA ASP A 785 -24.24 19.03 -23.58
C ASP A 785 -24.63 17.67 -22.99
N ASP A 786 -25.88 17.52 -22.53
CA ASP A 786 -26.37 16.26 -21.96
C ASP A 786 -26.36 15.11 -22.98
N PHE A 787 -26.64 15.39 -24.25
CA PHE A 787 -26.57 14.38 -25.31
C PHE A 787 -25.13 13.89 -25.52
N LEU A 788 -24.14 14.78 -25.48
CA LEU A 788 -22.73 14.39 -25.62
C LEU A 788 -22.26 13.49 -24.48
N TYR A 789 -22.73 13.77 -23.26
CA TYR A 789 -22.45 12.95 -22.07
C TYR A 789 -23.11 11.58 -22.18
N ASP A 790 -24.42 11.53 -22.45
CA ASP A 790 -25.19 10.30 -22.52
C ASP A 790 -24.69 9.39 -23.67
N SER A 791 -24.46 9.97 -24.86
CA SER A 791 -23.92 9.21 -26.00
C SER A 791 -22.55 8.62 -25.71
N ALA A 792 -21.68 9.33 -24.98
CA ALA A 792 -20.36 8.82 -24.59
C ALA A 792 -20.45 7.56 -23.71
N LEU A 793 -21.45 7.48 -22.83
CA LEU A 793 -21.67 6.31 -21.98
C LEU A 793 -22.08 5.06 -22.77
N PHE A 794 -22.88 5.21 -23.83
CA PHE A 794 -23.24 4.11 -24.72
C PHE A 794 -22.08 3.73 -25.65
N LEU A 795 -21.39 4.73 -26.21
CA LEU A 795 -20.25 4.52 -27.10
C LEU A 795 -19.11 3.76 -26.40
N ASP A 796 -18.90 3.94 -25.09
CA ASP A 796 -17.90 3.16 -24.36
C ASP A 796 -18.23 1.65 -24.30
N ILE A 797 -19.51 1.28 -24.16
CA ILE A 797 -19.95 -0.13 -24.22
C ILE A 797 -19.85 -0.67 -25.65
N ILE A 798 -20.32 0.10 -26.64
CA ILE A 798 -20.32 -0.33 -28.05
C ILE A 798 -18.88 -0.53 -28.54
N LYS A 799 -17.96 0.37 -28.18
CA LYS A 799 -16.53 0.22 -28.47
C LYS A 799 -15.98 -1.10 -27.93
N ASN A 800 -16.25 -1.42 -26.67
CA ASN A 800 -15.81 -2.67 -26.04
C ASN A 800 -16.41 -3.90 -26.75
N TYR A 801 -17.68 -3.83 -27.17
CA TYR A 801 -18.30 -4.89 -27.97
C TYR A 801 -17.69 -5.01 -29.38
N LYS A 802 -17.38 -3.90 -30.04
CA LYS A 802 -16.67 -3.89 -31.34
C LYS A 802 -15.28 -4.49 -31.24
N MET A 803 -14.59 -4.34 -30.11
CA MET A 803 -13.31 -5.02 -29.87
C MET A 803 -13.47 -6.54 -29.84
N LEU A 804 -14.52 -7.05 -29.19
CA LEU A 804 -14.87 -8.47 -29.23
C LEU A 804 -15.14 -8.95 -30.66
N LEU A 805 -15.96 -8.21 -31.42
CA LEU A 805 -16.27 -8.54 -32.82
C LEU A 805 -15.02 -8.52 -33.70
N ALA A 806 -14.14 -7.52 -33.53
CA ALA A 806 -12.91 -7.40 -34.30
C ALA A 806 -11.99 -8.61 -34.11
N ARG A 807 -11.81 -9.04 -32.86
CA ARG A 807 -10.99 -10.21 -32.51
C ARG A 807 -11.58 -11.53 -33.01
N ARG A 808 -12.89 -11.58 -33.22
CA ARG A 808 -13.59 -12.71 -33.85
C ARG A 808 -13.62 -12.66 -35.38
N GLY A 809 -13.08 -11.60 -36.00
CA GLY A 809 -13.12 -11.40 -37.44
C GLY A 809 -14.47 -10.93 -37.98
N GLU A 810 -15.37 -10.48 -37.10
CA GLU A 810 -16.73 -10.04 -37.44
C GLU A 810 -16.82 -8.51 -37.63
N TYR A 811 -15.75 -7.79 -37.34
CA TYR A 811 -15.62 -6.35 -37.58
C TYR A 811 -14.20 -6.02 -38.03
N THR A 812 -14.05 -5.12 -39.01
CA THR A 812 -12.74 -4.62 -39.44
C THR A 812 -12.60 -3.15 -39.04
N PRO A 813 -11.72 -2.80 -38.09
CA PRO A 813 -11.54 -1.43 -37.66
C PRO A 813 -10.91 -0.56 -38.75
N ARG A 814 -11.24 0.73 -38.76
CA ARG A 814 -10.58 1.69 -39.64
C ARG A 814 -9.13 1.89 -39.20
N LYS A 815 -8.20 1.77 -40.14
CA LYS A 815 -6.78 2.03 -39.87
C LYS A 815 -6.55 3.52 -39.65
N ASN A 816 -6.03 3.86 -38.48
CA ASN A 816 -5.72 5.23 -38.08
C ASN A 816 -4.25 5.34 -37.62
N ASN A 817 -3.68 6.54 -37.73
CA ASN A 817 -2.29 6.80 -37.35
C ASN A 817 -2.21 7.47 -35.97
N LEU A 818 -1.67 6.76 -34.98
CA LEU A 818 -1.52 7.24 -33.61
C LEU A 818 -0.75 8.56 -33.51
N ALA A 819 0.38 8.68 -34.21
CA ALA A 819 1.22 9.87 -34.16
C ALA A 819 0.50 11.10 -34.74
N PHE A 820 -0.25 10.92 -35.82
CA PHE A 820 -1.07 11.98 -36.41
C PHE A 820 -2.15 12.49 -35.45
N ILE A 821 -2.85 11.57 -34.76
CA ILE A 821 -3.88 11.94 -33.79
C ILE A 821 -3.24 12.66 -32.59
N LYS A 822 -2.15 12.14 -32.02
CA LYS A 822 -1.40 12.80 -30.92
C LYS A 822 -0.97 14.22 -31.29
N ASN A 823 -0.38 14.40 -32.47
CA ASN A 823 0.05 15.72 -32.95
C ASN A 823 -1.14 16.66 -33.17
N SER A 824 -2.26 16.16 -33.70
CA SER A 824 -3.48 16.94 -33.90
C SER A 824 -4.09 17.40 -32.58
N ILE A 825 -4.12 16.54 -31.56
CA ILE A 825 -4.60 16.89 -30.23
C ILE A 825 -3.73 18.01 -29.64
N GLN A 826 -2.40 17.87 -29.71
CA GLN A 826 -1.50 18.87 -29.13
C GLN A 826 -1.62 20.24 -29.82
N LYS A 827 -1.83 20.24 -31.14
CA LYS A 827 -2.13 21.47 -31.89
C LYS A 827 -3.42 22.11 -31.40
N ILE A 828 -4.52 21.35 -31.31
CA ILE A 828 -5.81 21.86 -30.84
C ILE A 828 -5.71 22.39 -29.40
N LYS A 829 -4.99 21.71 -28.50
CA LYS A 829 -4.74 22.22 -27.13
C LYS A 829 -4.09 23.60 -27.13
N THR A 830 -3.13 23.81 -28.02
CA THR A 830 -2.43 25.10 -28.17
C THR A 830 -3.37 26.17 -28.72
N ASP A 831 -4.17 25.83 -29.74
CA ASP A 831 -5.16 26.74 -30.32
C ASP A 831 -6.26 27.13 -29.31
N ILE A 832 -6.73 26.18 -28.49
CA ILE A 832 -7.67 26.44 -27.40
C ILE A 832 -7.06 27.41 -26.39
N LYS A 833 -5.85 27.14 -25.90
CA LYS A 833 -5.15 28.02 -24.94
C LYS A 833 -4.96 29.43 -25.51
N SER A 834 -4.67 29.56 -26.80
CA SER A 834 -4.57 30.85 -27.47
C SER A 834 -5.93 31.57 -27.56
N LYS A 835 -7.03 30.84 -27.73
CA LYS A 835 -8.40 31.39 -27.86
C LYS A 835 -9.04 31.72 -26.51
N THR A 836 -8.75 30.96 -25.46
CA THR A 836 -9.45 31.04 -24.16
C THR A 836 -8.60 31.63 -23.04
N GLY A 837 -7.28 31.75 -23.24
CA GLY A 837 -6.34 32.18 -22.21
C GLY A 837 -6.20 31.16 -21.06
N GLN A 838 -5.77 31.62 -19.90
CA GLN A 838 -5.52 30.75 -18.74
C GLN A 838 -6.79 30.41 -17.93
N ARG A 839 -7.87 31.19 -18.10
CA ARG A 839 -9.11 31.08 -17.32
C ARG A 839 -10.28 30.45 -18.09
N GLY A 840 -10.23 30.55 -19.42
CA GLY A 840 -11.31 30.08 -20.27
C GLY A 840 -11.17 28.63 -20.73
N SER A 841 -12.30 28.06 -21.15
CA SER A 841 -12.40 26.74 -21.76
C SER A 841 -13.41 26.75 -22.91
N LEU A 842 -13.21 25.84 -23.89
CA LEU A 842 -14.22 25.45 -24.86
C LEU A 842 -14.82 24.12 -24.40
N LEU A 843 -15.99 24.17 -23.75
CA LEU A 843 -16.53 23.05 -22.96
C LEU A 843 -16.61 21.74 -23.76
N ASN A 844 -17.36 21.71 -24.85
CA ASN A 844 -17.61 20.53 -25.66
C ASN A 844 -16.38 20.13 -26.48
N THR A 845 -15.64 21.10 -26.99
CA THR A 845 -14.37 20.87 -27.68
C THR A 845 -13.40 20.10 -26.78
N GLU A 846 -13.18 20.56 -25.55
CA GLU A 846 -12.23 19.94 -24.62
C GLU A 846 -12.74 18.62 -24.01
N ARG A 847 -14.07 18.45 -23.82
CA ARG A 847 -14.66 17.15 -23.44
C ARG A 847 -14.34 16.07 -24.48
N LEU A 848 -14.57 16.38 -25.76
CA LEU A 848 -14.28 15.46 -26.86
C LEU A 848 -12.76 15.22 -27.01
N LEU A 849 -11.96 16.28 -26.87
CA LEU A 849 -10.51 16.17 -26.94
C LEU A 849 -9.94 15.28 -25.83
N SER A 850 -10.34 15.51 -24.58
CA SER A 850 -9.91 14.69 -23.44
C SER A 850 -10.41 13.25 -23.53
N ARG A 851 -11.56 13.00 -24.14
CA ARG A 851 -12.04 11.65 -24.44
C ARG A 851 -11.16 10.94 -25.47
N ALA A 852 -10.71 11.65 -26.52
CA ALA A 852 -9.73 11.11 -27.46
C ALA A 852 -8.39 10.79 -26.76
N GLU A 853 -7.95 11.63 -25.81
CA GLU A 853 -6.75 11.38 -25.00
C GLU A 853 -6.92 10.16 -24.07
N LYS A 854 -8.08 10.02 -23.43
CA LYS A 854 -8.46 8.85 -22.62
C LYS A 854 -8.27 7.54 -23.41
N TYR A 855 -8.58 7.54 -24.70
CA TYR A 855 -8.38 6.40 -25.59
C TYR A 855 -6.92 6.22 -25.98
N ILE A 856 -6.21 7.30 -26.32
CA ILE A 856 -4.79 7.24 -26.65
C ILE A 856 -3.95 6.66 -25.53
N LEU A 857 -4.29 7.00 -24.28
CA LEU A 857 -3.61 6.49 -23.09
C LEU A 857 -3.66 4.96 -22.98
N GLN A 858 -4.68 4.31 -23.55
CA GLN A 858 -4.85 2.85 -23.49
C GLN A 858 -4.04 2.12 -24.55
N ILE A 859 -3.78 2.75 -25.70
CA ILE A 859 -3.19 2.09 -26.88
C ILE A 859 -1.85 1.42 -26.58
N PRO A 860 -0.88 2.06 -25.88
CA PRO A 860 0.39 1.42 -25.56
C PRO A 860 0.22 0.07 -24.84
N LEU A 861 -0.79 -0.05 -23.97
CA LEU A 861 -1.06 -1.29 -23.22
C LEU A 861 -1.53 -2.42 -24.15
N TYR A 862 -2.40 -2.12 -25.11
CA TYR A 862 -2.82 -3.12 -26.11
C TYR A 862 -1.67 -3.54 -27.03
N LEU A 863 -0.78 -2.61 -27.38
CA LEU A 863 0.41 -2.94 -28.17
C LEU A 863 1.38 -3.82 -27.38
N LEU A 864 1.54 -3.60 -26.07
CA LEU A 864 2.31 -4.49 -25.19
C LEU A 864 1.69 -5.90 -25.10
N ASP A 865 0.36 -5.98 -25.06
CA ASP A 865 -0.40 -7.24 -25.11
C ASP A 865 -0.44 -7.87 -26.52
N LYS A 866 0.21 -7.25 -27.52
CA LYS A 866 0.26 -7.67 -28.93
C LYS A 866 -1.12 -7.74 -29.60
N ASP A 867 -2.02 -6.85 -29.21
CA ASP A 867 -3.39 -6.77 -29.73
C ASP A 867 -3.59 -5.52 -30.60
N GLU A 868 -3.09 -5.60 -31.83
CA GLU A 868 -3.20 -4.51 -32.80
C GLU A 868 -4.64 -4.23 -33.23
N LEU A 869 -5.51 -5.25 -33.26
CA LEU A 869 -6.92 -5.08 -33.64
C LEU A 869 -7.66 -4.23 -32.62
N ALA A 870 -7.50 -4.54 -31.32
CA ALA A 870 -8.05 -3.74 -30.24
C ALA A 870 -7.52 -2.30 -30.26
N ALA A 871 -6.20 -2.14 -30.47
CA ALA A 871 -5.59 -0.82 -30.60
C ALA A 871 -6.20 0.01 -31.75
N GLN A 872 -6.49 -0.60 -32.90
CA GLN A 872 -7.12 0.09 -34.03
C GLN A 872 -8.59 0.46 -33.77
N VAL A 873 -9.36 -0.39 -33.06
CA VAL A 873 -10.73 -0.02 -32.63
C VAL A 873 -10.69 1.21 -31.72
N ILE A 874 -9.77 1.25 -30.76
CA ILE A 874 -9.61 2.39 -29.85
C ILE A 874 -9.17 3.66 -30.62
N LEU A 875 -8.24 3.52 -31.57
CA LEU A 875 -7.80 4.62 -32.44
C LEU A 875 -8.92 5.18 -33.30
N GLU A 876 -9.81 4.32 -33.81
CA GLU A 876 -10.98 4.74 -34.58
C GLU A 876 -11.88 5.68 -33.77
N TYR A 877 -12.15 5.34 -32.51
CA TYR A 877 -12.94 6.19 -31.60
C TYR A 877 -12.21 7.49 -31.23
N ALA A 878 -10.90 7.42 -30.98
CA ALA A 878 -10.08 8.62 -30.74
C ALA A 878 -10.12 9.58 -31.94
N ALA A 879 -10.08 9.05 -33.17
CA ALA A 879 -10.20 9.85 -34.39
C ALA A 879 -11.58 10.50 -34.52
N ILE A 880 -12.66 9.77 -34.20
CA ILE A 880 -14.03 10.29 -34.26
C ILE A 880 -14.22 11.45 -33.28
N ASP A 881 -13.77 11.30 -32.03
CA ASP A 881 -13.85 12.36 -31.02
C ASP A 881 -12.97 13.57 -31.40
N LEU A 882 -11.78 13.33 -31.95
CA LEU A 882 -10.91 14.38 -32.47
C LEU A 882 -11.59 15.18 -33.59
N GLU A 883 -12.16 14.53 -34.61
CA GLU A 883 -12.84 15.22 -35.71
C GLU A 883 -14.08 15.97 -35.21
N THR A 884 -14.84 15.37 -34.30
CA THR A 884 -16.00 16.04 -33.68
C THR A 884 -15.56 17.28 -32.90
N SER A 885 -14.45 17.23 -32.16
CA SER A 885 -13.93 18.38 -31.40
C SER A 885 -13.62 19.57 -32.31
N LYS A 886 -13.06 19.33 -33.50
CA LYS A 886 -12.76 20.40 -34.48
C LYS A 886 -14.03 21.10 -34.98
N VAL A 887 -15.14 20.36 -35.12
CA VAL A 887 -16.44 20.95 -35.50
C VAL A 887 -16.91 21.92 -34.42
N TYR A 888 -16.93 21.49 -33.16
CA TYR A 888 -17.36 22.33 -32.04
C TYR A 888 -16.46 23.55 -31.84
N MET A 889 -15.14 23.40 -32.00
CA MET A 889 -14.17 24.47 -31.80
C MET A 889 -14.47 25.71 -32.66
N ASN A 890 -15.01 25.52 -33.86
CA ASN A 890 -15.35 26.59 -34.79
C ASN A 890 -16.56 27.42 -34.35
N THR A 891 -17.49 26.82 -33.59
CA THR A 891 -18.75 27.46 -33.19
C THR A 891 -18.81 27.83 -31.72
N GLU A 892 -18.00 27.17 -30.89
CA GLU A 892 -18.04 27.29 -29.44
C GLU A 892 -17.38 28.59 -28.95
N LYS A 893 -18.01 29.19 -27.93
CA LYS A 893 -17.52 30.39 -27.24
C LYS A 893 -16.71 29.99 -26.02
N SER A 894 -15.70 30.77 -25.70
CA SER A 894 -14.92 30.62 -24.47
C SER A 894 -15.81 30.88 -23.24
N VAL A 895 -15.70 30.03 -22.23
CA VAL A 895 -16.35 30.19 -20.91
C VAL A 895 -15.27 30.22 -19.84
N GLU A 896 -15.29 31.22 -18.96
CA GLU A 896 -14.38 31.28 -17.81
C GLU A 896 -14.88 30.34 -16.70
N ILE A 897 -14.28 29.15 -16.64
CA ILE A 897 -14.58 28.13 -15.63
C ILE A 897 -13.49 28.02 -14.56
N TYR A 898 -12.28 28.50 -14.83
CA TYR A 898 -11.16 28.44 -13.89
C TYR A 898 -11.02 29.75 -13.13
N LYS A 899 -10.93 29.68 -11.80
CA LYS A 899 -10.97 30.82 -10.90
C LYS A 899 -9.72 30.86 -10.03
N PRO A 900 -9.01 32.00 -9.95
CA PRO A 900 -8.01 32.17 -8.91
C PRO A 900 -8.75 32.21 -7.57
N LYS A 901 -8.20 31.55 -6.55
CA LYS A 901 -8.78 31.56 -5.21
C LYS A 901 -8.17 32.70 -4.40
N ILE A 902 -8.95 33.39 -3.56
CA ILE A 902 -8.49 34.58 -2.81
C ILE A 902 -8.13 34.24 -1.34
N PHE A 903 -8.59 33.10 -0.80
CA PHE A 903 -8.30 32.66 0.58
C PHE A 903 -6.85 32.18 0.82
N PHE A 904 -5.91 32.56 -0.06
CA PHE A 904 -4.50 32.72 0.30
C PHE A 904 -4.29 33.80 1.39
N ARG A 905 -5.33 34.56 1.72
CA ARG A 905 -5.35 35.58 2.76
C ARG A 905 -5.75 34.98 4.11
N THR A 906 -4.75 34.78 4.97
CA THR A 906 -4.65 35.28 6.36
C THR A 906 -3.46 34.64 7.08
N MET A 907 -3.16 33.37 6.81
CA MET A 907 -2.10 32.60 7.50
C MET A 907 -0.69 32.70 6.88
N LYS A 908 -0.56 33.08 5.59
CA LYS A 908 0.71 32.88 4.83
C LYS A 908 1.40 34.11 4.25
N GLN A 909 0.89 35.32 4.48
CA GLN A 909 1.66 36.57 4.25
C GLN A 909 2.66 36.85 5.39
N ASN A 910 2.72 35.95 6.37
CA ASN A 910 3.32 36.21 7.66
C ASN A 910 4.84 36.00 7.63
N LEU A 911 5.55 36.87 8.34
CA LEU A 911 6.92 36.62 8.77
C LEU A 911 6.92 35.36 9.68
N ARG A 912 7.69 34.32 9.35
CA ARG A 912 7.79 33.07 10.14
C ARG A 912 8.83 33.11 11.26
N SER A 913 8.96 34.19 12.03
CA SER A 913 9.96 34.20 13.11
C SER A 913 9.40 33.57 14.41
N GLU A 914 8.77 32.39 14.37
CA GLU A 914 8.13 31.76 15.57
C GLU A 914 7.10 32.66 16.32
N ILE A 915 6.59 33.67 15.60
CA ILE A 915 5.38 34.47 15.80
C ILE A 915 5.49 35.57 16.89
N PHE A 916 6.21 36.63 16.51
CA PHE A 916 6.18 37.99 17.06
C PHE A 916 6.59 38.18 18.51
N ASN A 917 7.63 37.48 18.94
CA ASN A 917 8.32 37.84 20.17
C ASN A 917 9.82 37.94 19.96
N PHE A 918 10.49 38.89 20.62
CA PHE A 918 11.92 39.13 20.45
C PHE A 918 12.62 39.32 21.80
N VAL A 919 13.86 38.85 21.91
CA VAL A 919 14.68 39.04 23.12
C VAL A 919 15.54 40.29 22.95
N PRO A 920 15.56 41.23 23.91
CA PRO A 920 16.37 42.45 23.80
C PRO A 920 17.84 42.17 23.47
N GLY A 921 18.40 42.93 22.52
CA GLY A 921 19.82 42.84 22.17
C GLY A 921 20.20 41.60 21.35
N THR A 922 19.22 40.85 20.83
CA THR A 922 19.48 39.66 20.02
C THR A 922 19.22 39.92 18.54
N ASP A 923 20.04 39.27 17.70
CA ASP A 923 19.85 39.18 16.26
C ASP A 923 19.03 37.91 15.98
N GLN A 924 17.98 38.03 15.18
CA GLN A 924 17.08 36.92 14.88
C GLN A 924 16.81 36.84 13.37
N GLU A 925 16.87 35.63 12.82
CA GLU A 925 16.44 35.36 11.45
C GLU A 925 14.90 35.37 11.36
N GLY A 926 14.38 36.10 10.39
CA GLY A 926 12.97 36.09 9.98
C GLY A 926 12.84 35.66 8.52
N ILE A 927 11.75 34.98 8.20
CA ILE A 927 11.42 34.61 6.82
C ILE A 927 10.12 35.30 6.42
N VAL A 928 10.17 36.19 5.43
CA VAL A 928 8.97 36.78 4.80
C VAL A 928 8.46 35.82 3.73
N SER A 929 7.20 35.42 3.84
CA SER A 929 6.52 34.63 2.82
C SER A 929 5.62 35.51 1.98
N ILE A 930 5.85 35.54 0.67
CA ILE A 930 5.02 36.26 -0.29
C ILE A 930 4.32 35.24 -1.19
N GLY A 931 2.99 35.13 -1.06
CA GLY A 931 2.17 34.26 -1.88
C GLY A 931 1.56 34.99 -3.07
N ASN A 932 1.50 34.31 -4.22
CA ASN A 932 0.84 34.78 -5.43
C ASN A 932 -0.42 33.95 -5.73
N PRO A 933 -1.62 34.50 -5.47
CA PRO A 933 -2.87 33.79 -5.70
C PRO A 933 -3.34 33.83 -7.17
N PHE A 934 -2.63 34.55 -8.04
CA PHE A 934 -3.05 34.84 -9.39
C PHE A 934 -2.46 33.85 -10.40
N PHE A 935 -3.08 33.78 -11.58
CA PHE A 935 -2.58 33.00 -12.72
C PHE A 935 -1.47 33.72 -13.51
N GLU A 936 -1.00 34.85 -13.01
CA GLU A 936 0.06 35.66 -13.60
C GLU A 936 1.13 35.95 -12.56
N LYS A 937 2.36 36.19 -13.03
CA LYS A 937 3.50 36.50 -12.18
C LYS A 937 3.28 37.87 -11.51
N ILE A 938 3.68 37.98 -10.24
CA ILE A 938 3.74 39.26 -9.53
C ILE A 938 5.19 39.58 -9.16
N GLU A 939 5.54 40.86 -9.32
CA GLU A 939 6.85 41.39 -9.00
C GLU A 939 6.72 42.82 -8.46
N GLY A 940 7.61 43.19 -7.56
CA GLY A 940 7.59 44.49 -6.88
C GLY A 940 8.71 44.59 -5.84
N ARG A 941 8.58 45.55 -4.93
CA ARG A 941 9.54 45.79 -3.85
C ARG A 941 8.80 45.89 -2.52
N ILE A 942 9.26 45.13 -1.54
CA ILE A 942 8.81 45.26 -0.16
C ILE A 942 9.77 46.17 0.60
N THR A 943 9.22 47.15 1.29
CA THR A 943 9.92 48.00 2.26
C THR A 943 9.48 47.64 3.67
N ILE A 944 10.44 47.50 4.59
CA ILE A 944 10.21 47.13 5.99
C ILE A 944 10.42 48.34 6.88
N THR A 945 9.44 48.64 7.72
CA THR A 945 9.49 49.71 8.72
C THR A 945 8.92 49.22 10.05
N GLY A 946 9.12 49.96 11.15
CA GLY A 946 8.53 49.57 12.43
C GLY A 946 8.92 50.46 13.60
N THR A 947 8.71 49.94 14.82
CA THR A 947 9.02 50.64 16.08
C THR A 947 10.51 50.99 16.17
N SER A 948 10.82 52.18 16.70
CA SER A 948 12.19 52.62 16.98
C SER A 948 12.93 51.63 17.89
N GLY A 949 14.20 51.36 17.60
CA GLY A 949 14.99 50.36 18.34
C GLY A 949 14.98 48.96 17.72
N ILE A 950 14.41 48.81 16.52
CA ILE A 950 14.49 47.59 15.70
C ILE A 950 15.14 47.96 14.37
N ASP A 951 16.16 47.19 13.97
CA ASP A 951 16.80 47.32 12.66
C ASP A 951 16.59 46.06 11.82
N TYR A 952 16.57 46.24 10.50
CA TYR A 952 16.25 45.20 9.54
C TYR A 952 17.36 45.10 8.49
N SER A 953 17.81 43.88 8.20
CA SER A 953 18.76 43.61 7.13
C SER A 953 18.23 42.51 6.20
N PRO A 954 17.86 42.81 4.94
CA PRO A 954 17.82 44.15 4.34
C PRO A 954 16.59 44.98 4.80
N LYS A 955 16.63 46.32 4.65
CA LYS A 955 15.48 47.22 4.90
C LYS A 955 14.42 47.18 3.79
N SER A 956 14.79 46.71 2.62
CA SER A 956 13.91 46.49 1.49
C SER A 956 14.44 45.35 0.63
N PHE A 957 13.56 44.65 -0.07
CA PHE A 957 13.96 43.61 -1.01
C PHE A 957 12.99 43.54 -2.19
N ASP A 958 13.52 43.22 -3.37
CA ASP A 958 12.72 42.97 -4.56
C ASP A 958 12.12 41.56 -4.49
N TYR A 959 10.85 41.44 -4.86
CA TYR A 959 10.16 40.17 -4.91
C TYR A 959 9.72 39.82 -6.33
N ASN A 960 9.68 38.53 -6.61
CA ASN A 960 9.22 37.92 -7.85
C ASN A 960 8.61 36.56 -7.47
N VAL A 961 7.32 36.40 -7.72
CA VAL A 961 6.57 35.22 -7.32
C VAL A 961 5.78 34.68 -8.50
N ASP A 962 6.07 33.44 -8.87
CA ASP A 962 5.38 32.73 -9.95
C ASP A 962 3.88 32.53 -9.65
N PRO A 963 3.03 32.33 -10.68
CA PRO A 963 1.60 32.06 -10.51
C PRO A 963 1.31 30.91 -9.53
N LEU A 964 0.28 31.06 -8.69
CA LEU A 964 -0.17 30.04 -7.72
C LEU A 964 0.93 29.52 -6.78
N SER A 965 1.97 30.32 -6.55
CA SER A 965 3.17 29.92 -5.81
C SER A 965 3.39 30.81 -4.57
N ARG A 966 4.49 30.56 -3.86
CA ARG A 966 5.08 31.48 -2.90
C ARG A 966 6.59 31.58 -3.06
N SER A 967 7.14 32.71 -2.65
CA SER A 967 8.57 32.91 -2.49
C SER A 967 8.89 33.25 -1.04
N LEU A 968 10.01 32.74 -0.54
CA LEU A 968 10.50 32.97 0.81
C LEU A 968 11.71 33.92 0.76
N TYR A 969 11.69 34.96 1.57
CA TYR A 969 12.75 35.97 1.65
C TYR A 969 13.29 36.04 3.07
N LYS A 970 14.60 35.84 3.23
CA LYS A 970 15.27 35.93 4.52
C LYS A 970 15.52 37.39 4.89
N ILE A 971 15.26 37.72 6.14
CA ILE A 971 15.60 39.00 6.76
C ILE A 971 16.25 38.73 8.12
N MET A 972 17.12 39.63 8.57
CA MET A 972 17.61 39.67 9.93
C MET A 972 16.93 40.82 10.67
N VAL A 973 16.35 40.52 11.84
CA VAL A 973 15.75 41.49 12.75
C VAL A 973 16.66 41.65 13.95
N LYS A 974 17.12 42.87 14.20
CA LYS A 974 18.00 43.21 15.32
C LYS A 974 17.26 44.10 16.30
N THR A 975 17.19 43.66 17.55
CA THR A 975 16.55 44.43 18.63
C THR A 975 17.59 45.18 19.45
N ALA A 976 17.28 46.42 19.82
CA ALA A 976 18.12 47.19 20.71
C ALA A 976 18.06 46.61 22.15
N PRO A 977 19.18 46.59 22.89
CA PRO A 977 19.20 46.16 24.30
C PRO A 977 18.32 47.03 25.22
N THR A 978 17.90 48.21 24.75
CA THR A 978 17.09 49.18 25.51
C THR A 978 15.59 48.86 25.52
N LEU A 979 15.13 47.90 24.70
CA LEU A 979 13.72 47.48 24.66
C LEU A 979 13.35 46.69 25.91
N LYS A 980 12.17 46.97 26.49
CA LYS A 980 11.77 46.37 27.78
C LYS A 980 10.93 45.11 27.56
N ILE A 981 11.15 44.09 28.39
CA ILE A 981 10.29 42.90 28.43
C ILE A 981 8.82 43.32 28.64
N GLY A 982 7.91 42.82 27.81
CA GLY A 982 6.50 43.17 27.76
C GLY A 982 6.14 44.34 26.84
N GLU A 983 7.13 45.02 26.23
CA GLU A 983 6.89 46.14 25.31
C GLU A 983 6.28 45.67 23.99
N ASN A 984 5.21 46.35 23.54
CA ASN A 984 4.57 46.09 22.26
C ASN A 984 5.31 46.81 21.13
N ILE A 985 5.73 46.08 20.11
CA ILE A 985 6.42 46.61 18.93
C ILE A 985 5.64 46.27 17.66
N LYS A 986 5.82 47.09 16.62
CA LYS A 986 5.16 46.92 15.33
C LYS A 986 6.19 46.77 14.22
N ILE A 987 5.92 45.86 13.30
CA ILE A 987 6.66 45.70 12.05
C ILE A 987 5.66 45.84 10.91
N ILE A 988 5.98 46.69 9.93
CA ILE A 988 5.12 47.03 8.80
C ILE A 988 5.85 46.66 7.52
N PHE A 989 5.20 45.83 6.71
CA PHE A 989 5.63 45.49 5.36
C PHE A 989 4.76 46.26 4.38
N SER A 990 5.38 47.09 3.55
CA SER A 990 4.68 47.83 2.50
C SER A 990 5.20 47.42 1.14
N ASP A 991 4.28 47.13 0.22
CA ASP A 991 4.62 46.92 -1.17
C ASP A 991 4.60 48.26 -1.93
N ASP A 992 5.78 48.71 -2.35
CA ASP A 992 5.95 49.97 -3.09
C ASP A 992 5.19 49.94 -4.42
N SER A 993 4.95 48.74 -4.96
CA SER A 993 4.20 48.52 -6.20
C SER A 993 2.68 48.43 -6.01
N LYS A 994 2.19 48.39 -4.76
CA LYS A 994 0.77 48.27 -4.37
C LYS A 994 0.03 47.06 -4.96
N LYS A 995 0.74 46.02 -5.38
CA LYS A 995 0.15 44.75 -5.85
C LYS A 995 -0.24 43.85 -4.68
N ILE A 996 0.42 44.04 -3.54
CA ILE A 996 0.17 43.36 -2.28
C ILE A 996 -0.26 44.40 -1.25
N GLU A 997 -1.29 44.06 -0.47
CA GLU A 997 -1.76 44.91 0.62
C GLU A 997 -0.70 45.00 1.73
N SER A 998 -0.37 46.22 2.16
CA SER A 998 0.57 46.43 3.26
C SER A 998 0.06 45.75 4.54
N LYS A 999 0.95 45.11 5.29
CA LYS A 999 0.58 44.34 6.49
C LYS A 999 1.38 44.78 7.70
N THR A 1000 0.68 44.98 8.82
CA THR A 1000 1.27 45.35 10.11
C THR A 1000 1.19 44.17 11.07
N TYR A 1001 2.29 43.91 11.76
CA TYR A 1001 2.43 42.86 12.75
C TYR A 1001 2.70 43.45 14.12
N ASN A 1002 1.93 43.03 15.13
CA ASN A 1002 2.13 43.40 16.52
C ASN A 1002 2.91 42.31 17.23
N CYS A 1003 3.98 42.70 17.93
CA CYS A 1003 4.93 41.81 18.58
C CYS A 1003 5.18 42.25 20.02
N ILE A 1004 5.70 41.36 20.86
CA ILE A 1004 6.04 41.65 22.26
C ILE A 1004 7.50 41.31 22.54
N ILE A 1005 8.18 42.11 23.34
CA ILE A 1005 9.54 41.79 23.80
C ILE A 1005 9.46 40.77 24.94
N ILE A 1006 10.22 39.67 24.86
CA ILE A 1006 10.21 38.56 25.83
C ILE A 1006 11.60 38.35 26.44
N ASP A 1007 11.65 37.64 27.56
CA ASP A 1007 12.88 37.38 28.31
C ASP A 1007 13.78 36.33 27.65
N LYS A 1008 13.18 35.29 27.06
CA LYS A 1008 13.89 34.19 26.39
C LYS A 1008 12.99 33.54 25.35
N MET A 1009 13.58 33.18 24.22
CA MET A 1009 12.88 32.40 23.21
C MET A 1009 12.45 31.03 23.74
N PRO A 1010 11.18 30.62 23.52
CA PRO A 1010 10.73 29.27 23.84
C PRO A 1010 11.48 28.25 22.97
N LYS A 1011 11.61 27.01 23.46
CA LYS A 1011 12.29 25.92 22.73
C LYS A 1011 11.50 25.40 21.50
N ALA A 1012 10.27 25.86 21.32
CA ALA A 1012 9.39 25.56 20.19
C ALA A 1012 8.38 26.71 20.04
N PRO A 1013 7.85 26.98 18.82
CA PRO A 1013 6.85 28.02 18.60
C PRO A 1013 5.60 27.76 19.46
N ILE A 1014 5.08 28.82 20.10
CA ILE A 1014 3.85 28.74 20.90
C ILE A 1014 2.68 29.10 19.98
N PRO A 1015 1.76 28.17 19.64
CA PRO A 1015 0.53 28.54 18.96
C PRO A 1015 -0.31 29.33 19.97
N ASN A 1016 -0.39 30.65 19.78
CA ASN A 1016 -1.22 31.49 20.62
C ASN A 1016 -2.69 31.13 20.36
N LYS A 1017 -3.37 30.52 21.34
CA LYS A 1017 -4.79 30.11 21.26
C LYS A 1017 -5.75 31.26 20.94
N ASN A 1018 -5.33 32.52 21.12
CA ASN A 1018 -6.22 33.68 21.11
C ASN A 1018 -6.15 34.56 19.84
N ASN A 1019 -5.29 34.25 18.86
CA ASN A 1019 -5.23 35.01 17.59
C ASN A 1019 -5.62 34.18 16.36
N VAL A 1020 -6.32 33.05 16.57
CA VAL A 1020 -6.85 32.19 15.51
C VAL A 1020 -8.32 32.52 15.30
N GLU A 1021 -8.63 33.75 14.87
CA GLU A 1021 -10.03 34.15 14.65
C GLU A 1021 -10.57 33.87 13.24
N ASP A 1022 -9.78 33.37 12.27
CA ASP A 1022 -10.32 32.94 10.98
C ASP A 1022 -9.76 31.59 10.51
N GLY A 1023 -10.34 30.51 11.07
CA GLY A 1023 -10.39 29.18 10.44
C GLY A 1023 -9.73 28.02 11.21
N VAL A 1024 -10.57 27.22 11.89
CA VAL A 1024 -10.38 25.79 12.30
C VAL A 1024 -9.37 25.54 13.46
N LEU A 1025 -9.63 24.82 14.56
CA LEU A 1025 -10.74 24.52 15.50
C LEU A 1025 -10.03 23.89 16.74
N PRO A 1026 -10.50 24.06 17.99
CA PRO A 1026 -10.08 23.21 19.10
C PRO A 1026 -10.93 21.91 19.14
N GLY A 1027 -10.29 20.76 19.26
CA GLY A 1027 -10.96 19.48 19.51
C GLY A 1027 -9.98 18.36 19.89
N ASN A 1028 -9.98 18.04 21.19
CA ASN A 1028 -9.36 16.92 21.94
C ASN A 1028 -8.40 15.95 21.27
#